data_AF-A0A081BUN6-F1
#
_entry.id   AF-A0A081BUN6-F1
#
_cell.length_a   1.000
_cell.length_b   1.000
_cell.length_c   1.000
_cell.angle_alpha   90.00
_cell.angle_beta   90.00
_cell.angle_gamma   90.00
#
_symmetry.space_group_name_H-M   'P 1'
#
loop_
_entity.id
_entity.type
_entity.pdbx_description
1 polymer ?
#
loop_
_entity_poly.entity_id
_entity_poly.type
_entity_poly.pdbx_seq_one_letter_code
_entity_poly.pdbx_strand_id
1 'polypeptide(L)'
;MIVLPELITLLPHVAKPIQYIGQEVNAIQKPWAEMRVKIGLCFPDIYEVGMSHLGLHLLYHIVNTDPEVAAERIYAPWTDMESLMRARQIPLFSLESHRPASDFDILGFTLQYELSYSNLVNMLALAGIPLMTKERTEHDPLIIAGGPCSYNPEPLADFVDVFVIGDGETALSQLIDMYKTWKDTQAGKQDLLQSLCRLPGVYVPAFYTVHTDNTGRIQAISPTIPEAPVAIQRAIEPNLNATTYFQAPILPYLKTIHDRLTLEIMRGCPRGCRFCQAGFIYRPKRERSEASLVGLVQSLLHQSGYEEISLSSLSTGDYSRIARLMAAAMQICETERVSLSLPSMRVSTLTEEMATIIRRVRKTGFTIAPEAGTQRLRNVINKGITDEDILQTAEEAFTSGWDLLKLYFMFGLPTEADDDLEGIMTLVARLRTLGNRIIKKKVNLNVAISAFVPKAHTPFQWEAMMSIEELQRRQEMLKARIRQRTIQLKWHDIRASYLEGIFARGDRRLGQVLLKAHRLGCKFDGWREHFDFAKWMQAFQYAEIEPDWYVSRERDEHEIFPWDHLQTGVAKTYLWNERFKGRREESTPPCDTHCRRCGVCNQEIRVLESDGNVSQVKTTPQISPSLRDDALQRPRVYRLRVRYAKTDLLRFLSHRELVRVFQRAIARIKAPIAYSQGFHPLPQMAFGPALPVGAEGLNEYVDFFFSEQIEPETFLNQMNATLPANVQVKEACAVDLREASLSSYLHQFGFRIDIPQLLVEQGYTMPYFNAKVHAFELQDSYIVAGFKKYTEAVDVKPFISLLEVSTGEALLLPSLQMILCMHSNVMMKPEEVLHLVCDIPEEKILDCRIVRVFMGTETDQIGFAAR
;
A
#
# COMPACT_ATOMS: atom_id res chain seq x y z
N MET A 1 -10.05 25.85 -3.14
CA MET A 1 -11.37 25.38 -3.64
C MET A 1 -11.53 23.92 -3.21
N ILE A 2 -12.72 23.36 -2.98
CA ILE A 2 -12.87 21.92 -2.66
C ILE A 2 -13.43 21.25 -3.92
N VAL A 3 -12.80 20.19 -4.42
CA VAL A 3 -13.19 19.50 -5.68
C VAL A 3 -14.17 18.35 -5.45
N LEU A 4 -14.58 18.12 -4.20
CA LEU A 4 -15.46 17.02 -3.81
C LEU A 4 -16.80 17.00 -4.60
N PRO A 5 -17.51 18.12 -4.81
CA PRO A 5 -18.77 18.11 -5.56
C PRO A 5 -18.61 17.58 -6.98
N GLU A 6 -17.58 18.01 -7.70
CA GLU A 6 -17.28 17.54 -9.05
C GLU A 6 -16.79 16.08 -9.02
N LEU A 7 -15.96 15.73 -8.04
CA LEU A 7 -15.43 14.38 -7.84
C LEU A 7 -16.54 13.34 -7.66
N ILE A 8 -17.58 13.63 -6.87
CA ILE A 8 -18.69 12.70 -6.60
C ILE A 8 -19.36 12.23 -7.90
N THR A 9 -19.43 13.09 -8.91
CA THR A 9 -20.03 12.77 -10.20
C THR A 9 -19.18 11.84 -11.07
N LEU A 10 -17.89 11.67 -10.74
CA LEU A 10 -16.99 10.74 -11.43
C LEU A 10 -16.97 9.35 -10.79
N LEU A 11 -17.22 9.25 -9.48
CA LEU A 11 -17.07 8.02 -8.71
C LEU A 11 -17.89 6.82 -9.25
N PRO A 12 -19.12 6.98 -9.77
CA PRO A 12 -19.86 5.86 -10.37
C PRO A 12 -19.19 5.25 -11.61
N HIS A 13 -18.30 6.00 -12.27
CA HIS A 13 -17.69 5.66 -13.56
C HIS A 13 -16.28 5.09 -13.45
N VAL A 14 -15.79 4.82 -12.23
CA VAL A 14 -14.45 4.28 -11.98
C VAL A 14 -14.51 2.93 -11.26
N ALA A 15 -13.48 2.10 -11.44
CA ALA A 15 -13.48 0.73 -10.96
C ALA A 15 -13.41 0.61 -9.42
N LYS A 16 -12.74 1.55 -8.75
CA LYS A 16 -12.51 1.55 -7.29
C LYS A 16 -12.76 2.94 -6.69
N PRO A 17 -14.01 3.41 -6.63
CA PRO A 17 -14.32 4.77 -6.17
C PRO A 17 -13.87 5.07 -4.73
N ILE A 18 -13.89 4.06 -3.88
CA ILE A 18 -13.59 4.17 -2.44
C ILE A 18 -12.18 4.73 -2.15
N GLN A 19 -11.23 4.59 -3.07
CA GLN A 19 -9.86 5.09 -2.87
C GLN A 19 -9.74 6.61 -2.99
N TYR A 20 -10.82 7.30 -3.37
CA TYR A 20 -10.87 8.75 -3.59
C TYR A 20 -11.74 9.51 -2.58
N ILE A 21 -12.51 8.81 -1.73
CA ILE A 21 -13.55 9.47 -0.91
C ILE A 21 -13.06 10.04 0.43
N GLY A 22 -11.93 9.57 0.95
CA GLY A 22 -11.45 9.93 2.29
C GLY A 22 -12.36 9.48 3.43
N GLN A 23 -12.48 10.32 4.46
CA GLN A 23 -13.27 10.07 5.68
C GLN A 23 -12.92 8.77 6.41
N GLU A 24 -11.68 8.30 6.32
CA GLU A 24 -11.23 7.09 7.00
C GLU A 24 -11.19 7.30 8.52
N VAL A 25 -11.48 6.24 9.27
CA VAL A 25 -11.37 6.26 10.73
C VAL A 25 -9.92 6.56 11.11
N ASN A 26 -9.74 7.46 12.08
CA ASN A 26 -8.46 8.01 12.56
C ASN A 26 -7.70 8.90 11.57
N ALA A 27 -8.28 9.25 10.41
CA ALA A 27 -7.73 10.32 9.59
C ALA A 27 -7.84 11.66 10.34
N ILE A 28 -6.75 12.41 10.38
CA ILE A 28 -6.65 13.72 11.01
C ILE A 28 -7.05 14.77 9.98
N GLN A 29 -8.09 15.55 10.29
CA GLN A 29 -8.52 16.68 9.48
C GLN A 29 -8.50 17.93 10.35
N LYS A 30 -7.61 18.88 10.01
CA LYS A 30 -7.50 20.16 10.74
C LYS A 30 -8.20 21.28 9.98
N PRO A 31 -8.66 22.34 10.67
CA PRO A 31 -9.31 23.49 10.01
C PRO A 31 -8.35 24.20 9.04
N TRP A 32 -8.49 23.95 7.73
CA TRP A 32 -7.56 24.41 6.69
C TRP A 32 -7.17 25.89 6.78
N ALA A 33 -8.14 26.77 7.07
CA ALA A 33 -7.93 28.21 7.14
C ALA A 33 -7.06 28.65 8.32
N GLU A 34 -7.02 27.86 9.40
CA GLU A 34 -6.25 28.14 10.62
C GLU A 34 -4.82 27.61 10.53
N MET A 35 -4.54 26.72 9.58
CA MET A 35 -3.22 26.09 9.44
C MET A 35 -2.24 27.05 8.77
N ARG A 36 -1.10 27.27 9.43
CA ARG A 36 0.00 28.11 8.93
C ARG A 36 0.71 27.46 7.74
N VAL A 37 0.91 26.15 7.81
CA VAL A 37 1.51 25.35 6.74
C VAL A 37 0.60 24.18 6.38
N LYS A 38 0.38 23.98 5.08
CA LYS A 38 -0.32 22.83 4.53
C LYS A 38 0.64 22.00 3.71
N ILE A 39 0.83 20.74 4.08
CA ILE A 39 1.71 19.80 3.36
C ILE A 39 0.93 18.63 2.79
N GLY A 40 1.09 18.41 1.49
CA GLY A 40 0.59 17.23 0.79
C GLY A 40 1.66 16.15 0.77
N LEU A 41 1.44 15.06 1.50
CA LEU A 41 2.31 13.88 1.49
C LEU A 41 1.91 12.98 0.31
N CYS A 42 2.70 13.09 -0.76
CA CYS A 42 2.47 12.43 -2.03
C CYS A 42 3.13 11.04 -2.07
N PHE A 43 2.37 10.03 -2.49
CA PHE A 43 2.91 8.74 -2.89
C PHE A 43 2.72 8.59 -4.41
N PRO A 44 3.79 8.44 -5.22
CA PRO A 44 3.73 8.38 -6.68
C PRO A 44 3.28 7.00 -7.20
N ASP A 45 2.21 6.47 -6.61
CA ASP A 45 1.55 5.22 -6.97
C ASP A 45 0.11 5.24 -6.42
N ILE A 46 -0.66 4.21 -6.74
CA ILE A 46 -2.05 4.11 -6.28
C ILE A 46 -2.15 4.02 -4.75
N TYR A 47 -3.31 4.45 -4.24
CA TYR A 47 -3.67 4.43 -2.83
C TYR A 47 -3.36 3.10 -2.13
N GLU A 48 -3.64 1.94 -2.76
CA GLU A 48 -3.39 0.61 -2.18
C GLU A 48 -1.92 0.35 -1.83
N VAL A 49 -1.02 0.83 -2.68
CA VAL A 49 0.41 0.70 -2.51
C VAL A 49 0.87 1.71 -1.47
N GLY A 50 0.47 2.97 -1.60
CA GLY A 50 0.89 4.04 -0.69
C GLY A 50 0.40 3.85 0.75
N MET A 51 -0.82 3.36 0.96
CA MET A 51 -1.34 3.03 2.29
C MET A 51 -0.64 1.82 2.94
N SER A 52 0.09 1.02 2.17
CA SER A 52 0.92 -0.07 2.71
C SER A 52 2.30 0.41 3.19
N HIS A 53 2.66 1.68 2.96
CA HIS A 53 3.98 2.22 3.26
C HIS A 53 4.05 2.86 4.66
N LEU A 54 4.66 2.15 5.62
CA LEU A 54 4.76 2.59 7.02
C LEU A 54 5.41 3.98 7.19
N GLY A 55 6.45 4.30 6.41
CA GLY A 55 7.13 5.58 6.53
C GLY A 55 6.21 6.78 6.21
N LEU A 56 5.24 6.60 5.30
CA LEU A 56 4.27 7.64 4.97
C LEU A 56 3.34 7.90 6.15
N HIS A 57 2.88 6.83 6.82
CA HIS A 57 2.05 6.92 8.03
C HIS A 57 2.80 7.58 9.18
N LEU A 58 4.06 7.20 9.42
CA LEU A 58 4.89 7.80 10.46
C LEU A 58 5.03 9.32 10.23
N LEU A 59 5.40 9.74 9.01
CA LEU A 59 5.52 11.16 8.68
C LEU A 59 4.19 11.90 8.78
N TYR A 60 3.10 11.31 8.29
CA TYR A 60 1.74 11.87 8.41
C TYR A 60 1.38 12.19 9.87
N HIS A 61 1.60 11.23 10.77
CA HIS A 61 1.27 11.42 12.18
C HIS A 61 2.22 12.39 12.87
N ILE A 62 3.54 12.30 12.62
CA ILE A 62 4.55 13.20 13.19
C ILE A 62 4.22 14.65 12.83
N VAL A 63 4.01 14.95 11.55
CA VAL A 63 3.72 16.32 11.11
C VAL A 63 2.39 16.81 11.66
N ASN A 64 1.37 15.95 11.72
CA ASN A 64 0.08 16.34 12.30
C ASN A 64 0.09 16.50 13.83
N THR A 65 1.19 16.24 14.54
CA THR A 65 1.31 16.61 15.97
C THR A 65 1.46 18.12 16.17
N ASP A 66 1.96 18.84 15.16
CA ASP A 66 2.14 20.29 15.20
C ASP A 66 0.80 21.01 15.02
N PRO A 67 0.33 21.82 15.99
CA PRO A 67 -0.99 22.45 15.92
C PRO A 67 -1.14 23.46 14.77
N GLU A 68 -0.05 23.98 14.21
CA GLU A 68 -0.07 24.96 13.13
C GLU A 68 0.05 24.33 11.72
N VAL A 69 0.21 23.01 11.62
CA VAL A 69 0.48 22.31 10.37
C VAL A 69 -0.59 21.26 10.07
N ALA A 70 -1.14 21.27 8.86
CA ALA A 70 -1.95 20.16 8.35
C ALA A 70 -1.15 19.33 7.35
N ALA A 71 -1.02 18.03 7.61
CA ALA A 71 -0.54 17.07 6.63
C ALA A 71 -1.70 16.24 6.08
N GLU A 72 -1.82 16.21 4.76
CA GLU A 72 -2.85 15.46 4.02
C GLU A 72 -2.20 14.52 3.00
N ARG A 73 -2.86 13.40 2.68
CA ARG A 73 -2.33 12.36 1.79
C ARG A 73 -2.78 12.59 0.35
N ILE A 74 -1.86 12.38 -0.59
CA ILE A 74 -2.10 12.52 -2.02
C ILE A 74 -1.53 11.29 -2.75
N TYR A 75 -2.33 10.68 -3.63
CA TYR A 75 -1.96 9.46 -4.37
C TYR A 75 -2.11 9.68 -5.87
N ALA A 76 -1.39 8.91 -6.69
CA ALA A 76 -1.61 8.92 -8.12
C ALA A 76 -2.98 8.26 -8.43
N PRO A 77 -3.92 8.97 -9.11
CA PRO A 77 -5.19 8.35 -9.48
C PRO A 77 -4.95 7.28 -10.54
N TRP A 78 -5.69 6.17 -10.45
CA TRP A 78 -5.69 5.15 -11.49
C TRP A 78 -6.15 5.71 -12.85
N THR A 79 -5.84 4.97 -13.92
CA THR A 79 -5.93 5.48 -15.31
C THR A 79 -7.36 5.82 -15.75
N ASP A 80 -8.37 5.12 -15.23
CA ASP A 80 -9.79 5.42 -15.46
C ASP A 80 -10.19 6.76 -14.82
N MET A 81 -9.86 6.95 -13.55
CA MET A 81 -10.12 8.19 -12.82
C MET A 81 -9.35 9.38 -13.39
N GLU A 82 -8.05 9.21 -13.67
CA GLU A 82 -7.23 10.29 -14.25
C GLU A 82 -7.82 10.77 -15.59
N SER A 83 -8.28 9.84 -16.43
CA SER A 83 -8.87 10.18 -17.73
C SER A 83 -10.12 11.05 -17.56
N LEU A 84 -10.99 10.70 -16.61
CA LEU A 84 -12.19 11.49 -16.28
C LEU A 84 -11.83 12.84 -15.65
N MET A 85 -10.85 12.88 -14.75
CA MET A 85 -10.35 14.12 -14.14
C MET A 85 -9.85 15.09 -15.20
N ARG A 86 -9.01 14.62 -16.14
CA ARG A 86 -8.51 15.46 -17.24
C ARG A 86 -9.63 15.94 -18.15
N ALA A 87 -10.59 15.07 -18.49
CA ALA A 87 -11.73 15.44 -19.32
C ALA A 87 -12.63 16.51 -18.67
N ARG A 88 -12.76 16.49 -17.33
CA ARG A 88 -13.55 17.47 -16.57
C ARG A 88 -12.72 18.57 -15.91
N GLN A 89 -11.43 18.66 -16.24
CA GLN A 89 -10.49 19.64 -15.68
C GLN A 89 -10.43 19.65 -14.14
N ILE A 90 -10.59 18.49 -13.51
CA ILE A 90 -10.44 18.33 -12.06
C ILE A 90 -8.95 18.13 -11.75
N PRO A 91 -8.31 18.99 -10.95
CA PRO A 91 -6.90 18.85 -10.61
C PRO A 91 -6.67 17.67 -9.66
N LEU A 92 -5.41 17.23 -9.54
CA LEU A 92 -4.99 16.33 -8.47
C LEU A 92 -5.37 16.92 -7.11
N PHE A 93 -5.84 16.08 -6.18
CA PHE A 93 -6.40 16.52 -4.88
C PHE A 93 -5.94 15.65 -3.70
N SER A 94 -6.11 16.19 -2.49
CA SER A 94 -5.86 15.48 -1.23
C SER A 94 -7.03 14.67 -0.72
N LEU A 95 -6.75 13.61 0.04
CA LEU A 95 -7.78 12.68 0.50
C LEU A 95 -8.62 13.21 1.67
N GLU A 96 -8.02 13.98 2.57
CA GLU A 96 -8.67 14.48 3.79
C GLU A 96 -9.64 15.63 3.49
N SER A 97 -9.24 16.62 2.70
CA SER A 97 -10.03 17.81 2.44
C SER A 97 -10.50 17.98 1.00
N HIS A 98 -10.12 17.07 0.09
CA HIS A 98 -10.41 17.16 -1.35
C HIS A 98 -10.01 18.52 -1.94
N ARG A 99 -8.87 19.06 -1.50
CA ARG A 99 -8.32 20.30 -2.02
C ARG A 99 -7.32 20.04 -3.14
N PRO A 100 -7.27 20.89 -4.18
CA PRO A 100 -6.26 20.83 -5.21
C PRO A 100 -4.85 20.76 -4.61
N ALA A 101 -3.99 19.91 -5.17
CA ALA A 101 -2.60 19.79 -4.73
C ALA A 101 -1.81 21.10 -4.92
N SER A 102 -2.24 21.97 -5.84
CA SER A 102 -1.71 23.32 -6.02
C SER A 102 -2.05 24.31 -4.90
N ASP A 103 -3.06 24.03 -4.06
CA ASP A 103 -3.41 24.88 -2.91
C ASP A 103 -2.47 24.66 -1.69
N PHE A 104 -1.58 23.66 -1.74
CA PHE A 104 -0.66 23.32 -0.65
C PHE A 104 0.60 24.17 -0.66
N ASP A 105 1.20 24.37 0.52
CA ASP A 105 2.45 25.10 0.66
C ASP A 105 3.66 24.23 0.25
N ILE A 106 3.58 22.94 0.57
CA ILE A 106 4.64 21.95 0.32
C ILE A 106 4.00 20.67 -0.22
N LEU A 107 4.58 20.07 -1.25
CA LEU A 107 4.27 18.70 -1.68
C LEU A 107 5.49 17.80 -1.47
N GLY A 108 5.35 16.79 -0.62
CA GLY A 108 6.42 15.86 -0.26
C GLY A 108 6.23 14.47 -0.86
N PHE A 109 7.08 14.09 -1.82
CA PHE A 109 7.04 12.80 -2.50
C PHE A 109 7.93 11.75 -1.81
N THR A 110 7.38 10.56 -1.55
CA THR A 110 8.18 9.41 -1.12
C THR A 110 8.51 8.49 -2.30
N LEU A 111 9.79 8.40 -2.66
CA LEU A 111 10.30 7.72 -3.85
C LEU A 111 10.90 6.36 -3.48
N GLN A 112 10.15 5.29 -3.76
CA GLN A 112 10.52 3.92 -3.37
C GLN A 112 11.31 3.16 -4.44
N TYR A 113 11.04 3.45 -5.72
CA TYR A 113 11.66 2.80 -6.87
C TYR A 113 11.63 3.72 -8.10
N GLU A 114 12.55 3.53 -9.05
CA GLU A 114 12.82 4.46 -10.13
C GLU A 114 11.70 4.55 -11.17
N LEU A 115 10.99 3.44 -11.41
CA LEU A 115 9.86 3.41 -12.36
C LEU A 115 8.66 4.27 -11.89
N SER A 116 8.67 4.76 -10.64
CA SER A 116 7.67 5.71 -10.13
C SER A 116 7.93 7.17 -10.54
N TYR A 117 9.08 7.47 -11.16
CA TYR A 117 9.43 8.85 -11.52
C TYR A 117 8.46 9.47 -12.52
N SER A 118 7.96 8.68 -13.47
CA SER A 118 6.93 9.13 -14.42
C SER A 118 5.62 9.49 -13.71
N ASN A 119 5.27 8.80 -12.62
CA ASN A 119 4.10 9.13 -11.81
C ASN A 119 4.26 10.46 -11.07
N LEU A 120 5.46 10.78 -10.55
CA LEU A 120 5.72 12.10 -9.95
C LEU A 120 5.47 13.21 -10.97
N VAL A 121 6.05 13.10 -12.17
CA VAL A 121 5.87 14.10 -13.24
C VAL A 121 4.39 14.17 -13.67
N ASN A 122 3.70 13.03 -13.76
CA ASN A 122 2.28 12.98 -14.08
C ASN A 122 1.40 13.63 -13.01
N MET A 123 1.74 13.45 -11.73
CA MET A 123 1.04 14.08 -10.61
C MET A 123 1.21 15.60 -10.63
N LEU A 124 2.41 16.13 -10.87
CA LEU A 124 2.63 17.57 -11.04
C LEU A 124 1.81 18.12 -12.23
N ALA A 125 1.82 17.41 -13.36
CA ALA A 125 1.05 17.77 -14.55
C ALA A 125 -0.47 17.78 -14.28
N LEU A 126 -0.98 16.80 -13.53
CA LEU A 126 -2.40 16.72 -13.16
C LEU A 126 -2.80 17.76 -12.11
N ALA A 127 -1.87 18.18 -11.26
CA ALA A 127 -2.07 19.27 -10.30
C ALA A 127 -2.07 20.67 -10.95
N GLY A 128 -1.64 20.78 -12.22
CA GLY A 128 -1.45 22.08 -12.87
C GLY A 128 -0.23 22.85 -12.35
N ILE A 129 0.72 22.16 -11.71
CA ILE A 129 1.95 22.76 -11.17
C ILE A 129 3.02 22.74 -12.27
N PRO A 130 3.79 23.84 -12.45
CA PRO A 130 4.91 23.84 -13.39
C PRO A 130 5.87 22.68 -13.13
N LEU A 131 6.18 21.92 -14.18
CA LEU A 131 6.96 20.69 -14.07
C LEU A 131 8.41 20.98 -13.66
N MET A 132 9.00 22.02 -14.26
CA MET A 132 10.40 22.36 -14.04
C MET A 132 10.54 23.27 -12.82
N THR A 133 11.52 23.00 -11.96
CA THR A 133 11.84 23.84 -10.79
C THR A 133 12.05 25.31 -11.15
N LYS A 134 12.71 25.57 -12.28
CA LYS A 134 12.99 26.92 -12.79
C LYS A 134 11.74 27.71 -13.24
N GLU A 135 10.62 27.01 -13.46
CA GLU A 135 9.34 27.60 -13.87
C GLU A 135 8.43 27.88 -12.65
N ARG A 136 8.80 27.39 -11.45
CA ARG A 136 8.04 27.60 -10.22
C ARG A 136 8.48 28.86 -9.48
N THR A 137 7.49 29.60 -9.01
CA THR A 137 7.62 30.83 -8.21
C THR A 137 7.41 30.55 -6.72
N GLU A 138 7.44 31.60 -5.88
CA GLU A 138 7.04 31.57 -4.47
C GLU A 138 5.55 31.30 -4.24
N HIS A 139 4.72 31.42 -5.28
CA HIS A 139 3.28 31.10 -5.22
C HIS A 139 2.98 29.63 -5.53
N ASP A 140 3.94 28.92 -6.10
CA ASP A 140 3.82 27.48 -6.36
C ASP A 140 4.26 26.67 -5.13
N PRO A 141 3.69 25.47 -4.92
CA PRO A 141 4.11 24.61 -3.81
C PRO A 141 5.60 24.28 -3.89
N LEU A 142 6.27 24.26 -2.73
CA LEU A 142 7.63 23.72 -2.64
C LEU A 142 7.59 22.21 -2.87
N ILE A 143 8.25 21.72 -3.92
CA ILE A 143 8.28 20.30 -4.24
C ILE A 143 9.49 19.66 -3.56
N ILE A 144 9.23 18.79 -2.58
CA ILE A 144 10.27 18.03 -1.88
C ILE A 144 10.15 16.53 -2.16
N ALA A 145 11.26 15.80 -2.09
CA ALA A 145 11.24 14.34 -2.23
C ALA A 145 12.21 13.63 -1.29
N GLY A 146 11.84 12.44 -0.83
CA GLY A 146 12.67 11.57 0.01
C GLY A 146 12.48 10.09 -0.32
N GLY A 147 12.93 9.21 0.57
CA GLY A 147 12.92 7.76 0.35
C GLY A 147 14.19 7.23 -0.32
N PRO A 148 14.31 5.90 -0.54
CA PRO A 148 15.53 5.27 -1.04
C PRO A 148 16.08 5.87 -2.35
N CYS A 149 15.22 6.34 -3.24
CA CYS A 149 15.65 6.94 -4.50
C CYS A 149 16.31 8.33 -4.33
N SER A 150 16.14 9.02 -3.20
CA SER A 150 16.81 10.32 -2.98
C SER A 150 18.33 10.21 -2.80
N TYR A 151 18.87 8.98 -2.71
CA TYR A 151 20.31 8.72 -2.72
C TYR A 151 20.95 8.77 -4.13
N ASN A 152 20.15 8.77 -5.20
CA ASN A 152 20.57 9.23 -6.53
C ASN A 152 19.45 10.10 -7.14
N PRO A 153 19.35 11.38 -6.73
CA PRO A 153 18.24 12.25 -7.09
C PRO A 153 18.44 12.95 -8.44
N GLU A 154 19.62 12.88 -9.05
CA GLU A 154 19.99 13.67 -10.24
C GLU A 154 19.02 13.51 -11.43
N PRO A 155 18.47 12.32 -11.74
CA PRO A 155 17.47 12.21 -12.82
C PRO A 155 16.18 13.03 -12.58
N LEU A 156 15.91 13.42 -11.33
CA LEU A 156 14.76 14.22 -10.91
C LEU A 156 15.10 15.67 -10.56
N ALA A 157 16.36 16.07 -10.69
CA ALA A 157 16.87 17.38 -10.25
C ALA A 157 16.26 18.59 -10.99
N ASP A 158 15.59 18.36 -12.12
CA ASP A 158 14.85 19.40 -12.84
C ASP A 158 13.40 19.53 -12.36
N PHE A 159 12.86 18.53 -11.65
CA PHE A 159 11.45 18.47 -11.23
C PHE A 159 11.22 18.67 -9.74
N VAL A 160 12.24 18.52 -8.91
CA VAL A 160 12.15 18.58 -7.44
C VAL A 160 13.02 19.72 -6.92
N ASP A 161 12.48 20.55 -6.03
CA ASP A 161 13.19 21.71 -5.48
C ASP A 161 14.18 21.30 -4.39
N VAL A 162 13.79 20.34 -3.54
CA VAL A 162 14.57 19.90 -2.38
C VAL A 162 14.49 18.38 -2.20
N PHE A 163 15.62 17.72 -1.98
CA PHE A 163 15.67 16.32 -1.58
C PHE A 163 16.01 16.18 -0.11
N VAL A 164 15.28 15.32 0.59
CA VAL A 164 15.59 14.88 1.96
C VAL A 164 16.18 13.47 1.87
N ILE A 165 17.43 13.35 2.29
CA ILE A 165 18.25 12.14 2.19
C ILE A 165 18.41 11.55 3.59
N GLY A 166 17.99 10.29 3.76
CA GLY A 166 18.07 9.59 5.03
C GLY A 166 16.74 9.53 5.78
N ASP A 167 16.81 9.55 7.11
CA ASP A 167 15.65 9.48 7.99
C ASP A 167 14.89 10.81 7.98
N GLY A 168 13.58 10.76 7.77
CA GLY A 168 12.76 11.93 7.47
C GLY A 168 12.08 12.57 8.69
N GLU A 169 12.00 11.86 9.82
CA GLU A 169 11.18 12.24 10.98
C GLU A 169 11.56 13.61 11.55
N THR A 170 12.84 13.79 11.89
CA THR A 170 13.36 15.05 12.43
C THR A 170 13.61 16.07 11.31
N ALA A 171 14.16 15.64 10.17
CA ALA A 171 14.54 16.51 9.06
C ALA A 171 13.33 17.23 8.43
N LEU A 172 12.20 16.53 8.25
CA LEU A 172 10.98 17.14 7.71
C LEU A 172 10.39 18.18 8.67
N SER A 173 10.39 17.92 9.97
CA SER A 173 9.90 18.85 10.98
C SER A 173 10.73 20.14 10.99
N GLN A 174 12.06 20.03 10.97
CA GLN A 174 12.97 21.18 10.86
C GLN A 174 12.76 21.98 9.57
N LEU A 175 12.56 21.29 8.43
CA LEU A 175 12.25 21.95 7.16
C LEU A 175 10.95 22.75 7.24
N ILE A 176 9.91 22.19 7.86
CA ILE A 176 8.61 22.86 8.05
C ILE A 176 8.76 24.09 8.95
N ASP A 177 9.52 24.01 10.04
CA ASP A 177 9.76 25.16 10.92
C ASP A 177 10.51 26.30 10.21
N MET A 178 11.47 25.96 9.36
CA MET A 178 12.15 26.94 8.52
C MET A 178 11.22 27.55 7.49
N TYR A 179 10.32 26.75 6.90
CA TYR A 179 9.29 27.24 5.99
C TYR A 179 8.30 28.19 6.69
N LYS A 180 7.85 27.87 7.91
CA LYS A 180 7.01 28.77 8.73
C LYS A 180 7.69 30.11 8.94
N THR A 181 8.97 30.09 9.29
CA THR A 181 9.76 31.30 9.55
C THR A 181 9.93 32.13 8.28
N TRP A 182 10.24 31.48 7.14
CA TRP A 182 10.36 32.16 5.86
C TRP A 182 9.07 32.84 5.40
N LYS A 183 7.90 32.24 5.68
CA LYS A 183 6.61 32.88 5.37
C LYS A 183 6.42 34.27 6.01
N ASP A 184 7.13 34.56 7.11
CA ASP A 184 7.03 35.84 7.80
C ASP A 184 7.97 36.92 7.22
N THR A 185 8.97 36.54 6.42
CA THR A 185 10.07 37.44 6.05
C THR A 185 9.89 38.18 4.72
N GLN A 186 8.79 37.91 3.98
CA GLN A 186 8.55 38.39 2.60
C GLN A 186 9.70 38.09 1.62
N ALA A 187 10.62 37.18 1.99
CA ALA A 187 11.80 36.85 1.22
C ALA A 187 11.45 35.96 0.02
N GLY A 188 12.29 35.96 -1.01
CA GLY A 188 12.06 35.13 -2.20
C GLY A 188 12.23 33.64 -1.90
N LYS A 189 11.73 32.78 -2.80
CA LYS A 189 11.93 31.31 -2.71
C LYS A 189 13.42 30.94 -2.64
N GLN A 190 14.28 31.72 -3.29
CA GLN A 190 15.73 31.48 -3.26
C GLN A 190 16.31 31.59 -1.84
N ASP A 191 15.84 32.54 -1.02
CA ASP A 191 16.29 32.72 0.37
C ASP A 191 15.89 31.54 1.26
N LEU A 192 14.69 30.98 1.03
CA LEU A 192 14.26 29.73 1.65
C LEU A 192 15.21 28.59 1.27
N LEU A 193 15.47 28.39 -0.03
CA LEU A 193 16.34 27.31 -0.50
C LEU A 193 17.76 27.43 0.06
N GLN A 194 18.34 28.64 0.10
CA GLN A 194 19.64 28.92 0.71
C GLN A 194 19.68 28.60 2.21
N SER A 195 18.56 28.82 2.90
CA SER A 195 18.44 28.47 4.31
C SER A 195 18.35 26.94 4.47
N LEU A 196 17.49 26.30 3.68
CA LEU A 196 17.24 24.86 3.75
C LEU A 196 18.48 24.02 3.41
N CYS A 197 19.35 24.45 2.48
CA CYS A 197 20.54 23.67 2.11
C CYS A 197 21.58 23.53 3.24
N ARG A 198 21.42 24.29 4.34
CA ARG A 198 22.26 24.19 5.54
C ARG A 198 21.82 23.06 6.47
N LEU A 199 20.60 22.53 6.30
CA LEU A 199 20.10 21.42 7.12
C LEU A 199 20.80 20.10 6.74
N PRO A 200 21.21 19.29 7.73
CA PRO A 200 21.66 17.92 7.46
C PRO A 200 20.60 17.12 6.71
N GLY A 201 21.04 16.34 5.73
CA GLY A 201 20.16 15.53 4.87
C GLY A 201 19.48 16.30 3.76
N VAL A 202 19.62 17.62 3.68
CA VAL A 202 18.94 18.42 2.65
C VAL A 202 19.86 18.70 1.48
N TYR A 203 19.41 18.31 0.29
CA TYR A 203 20.07 18.58 -0.99
C TYR A 203 19.18 19.48 -1.85
N VAL A 204 19.71 20.61 -2.31
CA VAL A 204 19.03 21.55 -3.21
C VAL A 204 19.73 21.53 -4.57
N PRO A 205 19.18 20.86 -5.60
CA PRO A 205 19.88 20.64 -6.87
C PRO A 205 20.18 21.91 -7.66
N ALA A 206 19.44 23.00 -7.42
CA ALA A 206 19.66 24.29 -8.07
C ALA A 206 21.01 24.91 -7.69
N PHE A 207 21.62 24.49 -6.58
CA PHE A 207 22.88 25.04 -6.10
C PHE A 207 24.12 24.28 -6.54
N TYR A 208 24.02 23.31 -7.45
CA TYR A 208 25.15 22.49 -7.88
C TYR A 208 25.28 22.51 -9.40
N THR A 209 26.51 22.73 -9.87
CA THR A 209 26.89 22.61 -11.27
C THR A 209 27.69 21.34 -11.47
N VAL A 210 27.36 20.59 -12.52
CA VAL A 210 28.07 19.37 -12.94
C VAL A 210 28.98 19.72 -14.11
N HIS A 211 30.28 19.51 -13.94
CA HIS A 211 31.27 19.69 -14.99
C HIS A 211 31.57 18.34 -15.62
N THR A 212 31.39 18.23 -16.94
CA THR A 212 31.65 16.99 -17.68
C THR A 212 32.77 17.18 -18.71
N ASP A 213 33.44 16.08 -19.06
CA ASP A 213 34.32 16.06 -20.23
C ASP A 213 33.54 15.83 -21.55
N ASN A 214 34.27 15.77 -22.66
CA ASN A 214 33.71 15.55 -24.00
C ASN A 214 33.04 14.17 -24.17
N THR A 215 33.30 13.22 -23.27
CA THR A 215 32.67 11.89 -23.27
C THR A 215 31.39 11.85 -22.42
N GLY A 216 31.09 12.95 -21.71
CA GLY A 216 29.97 13.03 -20.78
C GLY A 216 30.26 12.41 -19.41
N ARG A 217 31.51 12.11 -19.07
CA ARG A 217 31.89 11.72 -17.70
C ARG A 217 32.02 12.95 -16.83
N ILE A 218 31.64 12.82 -15.56
CA ILE A 218 31.70 13.93 -14.59
C ILE A 218 33.15 14.10 -14.13
N GLN A 219 33.63 15.34 -14.20
CA GLN A 219 34.96 15.78 -13.76
C GLN A 219 34.90 16.52 -12.41
N ALA A 220 33.78 17.17 -12.10
CA ALA A 220 33.52 17.77 -10.80
C ALA A 220 32.02 18.05 -10.61
N ILE A 221 31.58 18.02 -9.35
CA ILE A 221 30.29 18.56 -8.91
C ILE A 221 30.62 19.64 -7.90
N SER A 222 30.19 20.88 -8.15
CA SER A 222 30.59 22.03 -7.32
C SER A 222 29.40 22.86 -6.90
N PRO A 223 29.34 23.29 -5.63
CA PRO A 223 28.32 24.23 -5.19
C PRO A 223 28.51 25.57 -5.89
N THR A 224 27.40 26.24 -6.17
CA THR A 224 27.34 27.55 -6.83
C THR A 224 27.21 28.70 -5.83
N ILE A 225 26.95 28.38 -4.57
CA ILE A 225 26.84 29.34 -3.46
C ILE A 225 27.64 28.82 -2.24
N PRO A 226 28.16 29.71 -1.37
CA PRO A 226 28.93 29.33 -0.18
C PRO A 226 28.14 28.53 0.87
N GLU A 227 26.83 28.73 0.96
CA GLU A 227 25.94 28.07 1.93
C GLU A 227 25.70 26.59 1.60
N ALA A 228 25.81 26.23 0.32
CA ALA A 228 25.58 24.87 -0.13
C ALA A 228 26.82 24.00 0.19
N PRO A 229 26.67 22.92 0.96
CA PRO A 229 27.80 22.09 1.36
C PRO A 229 28.39 21.36 0.15
N VAL A 230 29.72 21.26 0.08
CA VAL A 230 30.40 20.44 -0.94
C VAL A 230 29.99 18.96 -0.84
N ALA A 231 29.73 18.49 0.38
CA ALA A 231 29.29 17.13 0.67
C ALA A 231 28.09 17.15 1.62
N ILE A 232 26.95 16.63 1.16
CA ILE A 232 25.70 16.57 1.91
C ILE A 232 25.73 15.30 2.77
N GLN A 233 25.74 15.43 4.09
CA GLN A 233 25.52 14.27 4.98
C GLN A 233 24.05 13.93 5.01
N ARG A 234 23.67 12.66 4.88
CA ARG A 234 22.28 12.23 5.10
C ARG A 234 21.82 12.49 6.55
N ALA A 235 20.52 12.68 6.74
CA ALA A 235 19.89 12.67 8.06
C ALA A 235 19.81 11.24 8.61
N ILE A 236 20.08 11.07 9.90
CA ILE A 236 20.02 9.78 10.58
C ILE A 236 19.37 10.01 11.94
N GLU A 237 18.33 9.24 12.24
CA GLU A 237 17.69 9.22 13.56
C GLU A 237 18.50 8.30 14.50
N PRO A 238 19.30 8.84 15.44
CA PRO A 238 20.22 8.01 16.22
C PRO A 238 19.49 6.99 17.09
N ASN A 239 18.31 7.34 17.63
CA ASN A 239 17.56 6.48 18.54
C ASN A 239 16.09 6.37 18.13
N LEU A 240 15.71 5.24 17.53
CA LEU A 240 14.32 4.99 17.14
C LEU A 240 13.34 5.04 18.33
N ASN A 241 13.79 4.81 19.57
CA ASN A 241 12.93 4.89 20.75
C ASN A 241 12.56 6.33 21.13
N ALA A 242 13.32 7.32 20.68
CA ALA A 242 12.98 8.73 20.83
C ALA A 242 11.92 9.17 19.79
N THR A 243 11.84 8.45 18.66
CA THR A 243 10.87 8.72 17.61
C THR A 243 9.49 8.19 18.00
N THR A 244 8.51 9.09 18.03
CA THR A 244 7.12 8.78 18.32
C THR A 244 6.53 7.85 17.26
N TYR A 245 5.83 6.80 17.71
CA TYR A 245 4.96 6.00 16.86
C TYR A 245 3.55 6.56 16.92
N PHE A 246 2.75 6.36 15.87
CA PHE A 246 1.34 6.77 15.91
C PHE A 246 0.57 5.99 16.97
N GLN A 247 -0.41 6.62 17.62
CA GLN A 247 -1.25 5.98 18.64
C GLN A 247 -2.48 5.29 18.06
N ALA A 248 -3.00 5.80 16.94
CA ALA A 248 -4.13 5.25 16.23
C ALA A 248 -3.82 5.27 14.72
N PRO A 249 -3.71 4.11 14.06
CA PRO A 249 -3.46 4.06 12.63
C PRO A 249 -4.70 4.48 11.86
N ILE A 250 -4.50 5.14 10.72
CA ILE A 250 -5.57 5.36 9.74
C ILE A 250 -6.09 4.00 9.25
N LEU A 251 -7.40 3.85 9.20
CA LEU A 251 -8.03 2.58 8.85
C LEU A 251 -8.60 2.62 7.42
N PRO A 252 -7.87 2.06 6.43
CA PRO A 252 -8.32 2.06 5.04
C PRO A 252 -9.58 1.21 4.89
N TYR A 253 -10.60 1.73 4.22
CA TYR A 253 -11.81 0.95 3.94
C TYR A 253 -11.54 -0.19 2.96
N LEU A 254 -10.73 0.10 1.94
CA LEU A 254 -10.31 -0.87 0.94
C LEU A 254 -9.15 -1.74 1.46
N LYS A 255 -9.03 -2.94 0.88
CA LYS A 255 -7.92 -3.85 1.16
C LYS A 255 -6.62 -3.41 0.49
N THR A 256 -5.68 -2.94 1.30
CA THR A 256 -4.32 -2.58 0.85
C THR A 256 -3.47 -3.81 0.52
N ILE A 257 -2.33 -3.59 -0.15
CA ILE A 257 -1.35 -4.65 -0.49
C ILE A 257 -0.84 -5.36 0.78
N HIS A 258 -0.63 -4.59 1.85
CA HIS A 258 -0.28 -5.09 3.18
C HIS A 258 -1.34 -4.67 4.20
N ASP A 259 -2.49 -5.35 4.13
CA ASP A 259 -3.65 -5.13 4.99
C ASP A 259 -3.48 -5.78 6.38
N ARG A 260 -2.53 -5.24 7.14
CA ARG A 260 -2.19 -5.69 8.50
C ARG A 260 -1.53 -4.56 9.27
N LEU A 261 -1.62 -4.62 10.59
CA LEU A 261 -0.90 -3.70 11.45
C LEU A 261 0.62 -3.96 11.32
N THR A 262 1.39 -2.95 10.93
CA THR A 262 2.84 -3.11 10.71
C THR A 262 3.62 -2.40 11.82
N LEU A 263 4.53 -3.14 12.46
CA LEU A 263 5.36 -2.65 13.57
C LEU A 263 6.85 -2.65 13.18
N GLU A 264 7.45 -1.47 13.04
CA GLU A 264 8.90 -1.35 12.79
C GLU A 264 9.69 -1.76 14.04
N ILE A 265 10.39 -2.90 14.00
CA ILE A 265 11.16 -3.39 15.15
C ILE A 265 12.61 -2.89 15.15
N MET A 266 13.15 -2.60 13.96
CA MET A 266 14.50 -2.08 13.77
C MET A 266 14.67 -1.44 12.40
N ARG A 267 15.62 -0.51 12.29
CA ARG A 267 16.05 0.13 11.04
C ARG A 267 17.51 -0.21 10.74
N GLY A 268 17.82 -0.40 9.46
CA GLY A 268 19.13 -0.87 9.02
C GLY A 268 19.26 -2.39 9.04
N CYS A 269 20.32 -2.87 8.40
CA CYS A 269 20.66 -4.29 8.32
C CYS A 269 22.13 -4.47 8.70
N PRO A 270 22.49 -5.37 9.64
CA PRO A 270 23.88 -5.59 10.02
C PRO A 270 24.66 -6.36 8.95
N ARG A 271 23.96 -6.92 7.95
CA ARG A 271 24.51 -7.72 6.85
C ARG A 271 25.01 -6.80 5.73
N GLY A 272 25.93 -7.29 4.91
CA GLY A 272 26.62 -6.49 3.87
C GLY A 272 26.49 -7.08 2.47
N CYS A 273 25.28 -7.45 2.07
CA CYS A 273 25.02 -8.00 0.72
C CYS A 273 25.41 -6.95 -0.33
N ARG A 274 26.36 -7.25 -1.21
CA ARG A 274 27.05 -6.29 -2.10
C ARG A 274 26.17 -5.65 -3.17
N PHE A 275 25.00 -6.24 -3.45
CA PHE A 275 23.99 -5.70 -4.36
C PHE A 275 22.94 -4.84 -3.66
N CYS A 276 22.79 -4.95 -2.33
CA CYS A 276 21.63 -4.44 -1.62
C CYS A 276 21.87 -2.99 -1.16
N GLN A 277 21.28 -2.02 -1.87
CA GLN A 277 21.36 -0.61 -1.51
C GLN A 277 20.90 -0.35 -0.07
N ALA A 278 19.71 -0.85 0.31
CA ALA A 278 19.16 -0.73 1.66
C ALA A 278 20.14 -1.22 2.76
N GLY A 279 20.95 -2.23 2.46
CA GLY A 279 21.98 -2.76 3.35
C GLY A 279 23.14 -1.79 3.64
N PHE A 280 23.32 -0.75 2.82
CA PHE A 280 24.34 0.30 3.01
C PHE A 280 23.72 1.63 3.41
N ILE A 281 22.64 2.07 2.74
CA ILE A 281 22.03 3.39 2.96
C ILE A 281 21.25 3.52 4.27
N TYR A 282 20.98 2.43 5.00
CA TYR A 282 20.31 2.48 6.32
C TYR A 282 21.21 2.10 7.50
N ARG A 283 22.51 1.85 7.28
CA ARG A 283 23.46 1.54 8.35
C ARG A 283 23.55 2.70 9.37
N PRO A 284 23.80 2.46 10.66
CA PRO A 284 23.93 1.15 11.31
C PRO A 284 22.56 0.58 11.72
N LYS A 285 22.57 -0.69 12.17
CA LYS A 285 21.40 -1.34 12.79
C LYS A 285 21.01 -0.57 14.06
N ARG A 286 19.74 -0.16 14.16
CA ARG A 286 19.15 0.51 15.32
C ARG A 286 17.84 -0.18 15.67
N GLU A 287 17.72 -0.68 16.89
CA GLU A 287 16.56 -1.44 17.37
C GLU A 287 15.63 -0.58 18.24
N ARG A 288 14.33 -0.82 18.15
CA ARG A 288 13.37 -0.38 19.18
C ARG A 288 13.43 -1.31 20.39
N SER A 289 13.06 -0.83 21.56
CA SER A 289 13.06 -1.63 22.78
C SER A 289 11.89 -2.62 22.80
N GLU A 290 12.14 -3.84 23.30
CA GLU A 290 11.11 -4.88 23.48
C GLU A 290 9.89 -4.34 24.25
N ALA A 291 10.12 -3.58 25.32
CA ALA A 291 9.05 -3.01 26.14
C ALA A 291 8.16 -2.03 25.37
N SER A 292 8.77 -1.13 24.58
CA SER A 292 8.04 -0.18 23.74
C SER A 292 7.19 -0.93 22.70
N LEU A 293 7.79 -1.92 22.03
CA LEU A 293 7.11 -2.73 21.02
C LEU A 293 5.91 -3.49 21.60
N VAL A 294 6.05 -4.13 22.75
CA VAL A 294 4.94 -4.86 23.41
C VAL A 294 3.80 -3.92 23.77
N GLY A 295 4.09 -2.72 24.29
CA GLY A 295 3.07 -1.70 24.55
C GLY A 295 2.37 -1.20 23.28
N LEU A 296 3.12 -1.07 22.17
CA LEU A 296 2.56 -0.72 20.87
C LEU A 296 1.64 -1.82 20.33
N VAL A 297 1.98 -3.11 20.47
CA VAL A 297 1.10 -4.21 20.03
C VAL A 297 -0.26 -4.11 20.73
N GLN A 298 -0.28 -3.95 22.05
CA GLN A 298 -1.53 -3.90 22.82
C GLN A 298 -2.39 -2.68 22.43
N SER A 299 -1.78 -1.49 22.41
CA SER A 299 -2.50 -0.24 22.12
C SER A 299 -3.00 -0.19 20.68
N LEU A 300 -2.17 -0.56 19.70
CA LEU A 300 -2.53 -0.45 18.29
C LEU A 300 -3.57 -1.48 17.85
N LEU A 301 -3.57 -2.70 18.41
CA LEU A 301 -4.64 -3.67 18.13
C LEU A 301 -5.99 -3.14 18.60
N HIS A 302 -6.04 -2.58 19.82
CA HIS A 302 -7.24 -1.97 20.36
C HIS A 302 -7.75 -0.79 19.51
N GLN A 303 -6.85 0.09 19.04
CA GLN A 303 -7.24 1.28 18.27
C GLN A 303 -7.59 0.97 16.80
N SER A 304 -7.21 -0.20 16.28
CA SER A 304 -7.35 -0.49 14.86
C SER A 304 -8.41 -1.53 14.53
N GLY A 305 -8.55 -2.57 15.36
CA GLY A 305 -9.37 -3.74 15.04
C GLY A 305 -8.78 -4.59 13.90
N TYR A 306 -7.47 -4.51 13.63
CA TYR A 306 -6.83 -5.41 12.66
C TYR A 306 -6.82 -6.86 13.15
N GLU A 307 -7.07 -7.79 12.23
CA GLU A 307 -7.04 -9.23 12.47
C GLU A 307 -5.62 -9.83 12.29
N GLU A 308 -4.66 -9.01 11.85
CA GLU A 308 -3.28 -9.44 11.60
C GLU A 308 -2.27 -8.34 11.98
N ILE A 309 -1.17 -8.73 12.63
CA ILE A 309 -0.01 -7.88 12.89
C ILE A 309 1.24 -8.47 12.24
N SER A 310 2.14 -7.63 11.71
CA SER A 310 3.46 -8.02 11.21
C SER A 310 4.59 -7.21 11.82
N LEU A 311 5.67 -7.91 12.14
CA LEU A 311 6.95 -7.29 12.52
C LEU A 311 7.70 -6.88 11.24
N SER A 312 8.17 -5.64 11.16
CA SER A 312 8.79 -5.07 9.97
C SER A 312 10.22 -4.63 10.21
N SER A 313 11.12 -5.09 9.34
CA SER A 313 12.51 -4.64 9.23
C SER A 313 13.15 -5.20 7.96
N LEU A 314 14.38 -4.79 7.64
CA LEU A 314 15.16 -5.35 6.53
C LEU A 314 15.67 -6.79 6.81
N SER A 315 15.76 -7.20 8.08
CA SER A 315 16.28 -8.52 8.46
C SER A 315 15.77 -8.93 9.84
N THR A 316 14.48 -9.30 9.96
CA THR A 316 13.82 -9.48 11.25
C THR A 316 14.49 -10.48 12.19
N GLY A 317 15.14 -11.51 11.65
CA GLY A 317 15.90 -12.47 12.45
C GLY A 317 17.15 -11.89 13.16
N ASP A 318 17.60 -10.69 12.77
CA ASP A 318 18.77 -10.02 13.34
C ASP A 318 18.43 -9.06 14.50
N TYR A 319 17.15 -8.94 14.85
CA TYR A 319 16.71 -8.19 16.02
C TYR A 319 17.09 -8.97 17.29
N SER A 320 17.86 -8.35 18.19
CA SER A 320 18.52 -9.02 19.33
C SER A 320 17.58 -9.80 20.26
N ARG A 321 16.30 -9.42 20.35
CA ARG A 321 15.29 -10.03 21.23
C ARG A 321 14.13 -10.69 20.48
N ILE A 322 14.34 -11.15 19.23
CA ILE A 322 13.25 -11.57 18.34
C ILE A 322 12.40 -12.71 18.90
N ALA A 323 13.00 -13.74 19.50
CA ALA A 323 12.25 -14.85 20.09
C ALA A 323 11.35 -14.39 21.24
N ARG A 324 11.86 -13.52 22.13
CA ARG A 324 11.10 -12.94 23.25
C ARG A 324 9.96 -12.05 22.77
N LEU A 325 10.25 -11.16 21.82
CA LEU A 325 9.25 -10.28 21.23
C LEU A 325 8.13 -11.07 20.56
N MET A 326 8.47 -12.11 19.81
CA MET A 326 7.48 -13.01 19.19
C MET A 326 6.63 -13.72 20.24
N ALA A 327 7.23 -14.23 21.32
CA ALA A 327 6.49 -14.89 22.40
C ALA A 327 5.50 -13.93 23.08
N ALA A 328 5.95 -12.72 23.43
CA ALA A 328 5.11 -11.70 24.05
C ALA A 328 3.99 -11.21 23.11
N ALA A 329 4.32 -10.93 21.84
CA ALA A 329 3.34 -10.53 20.85
C ALA A 329 2.30 -11.63 20.59
N MET A 330 2.72 -12.89 20.53
CA MET A 330 1.79 -14.01 20.38
C MET A 330 0.85 -14.18 21.56
N GLN A 331 1.33 -14.02 22.80
CA GLN A 331 0.47 -14.10 23.97
C GLN A 331 -0.67 -13.07 23.90
N ILE A 332 -0.34 -11.83 23.50
CA ILE A 332 -1.33 -10.77 23.27
C ILE A 332 -2.27 -11.16 22.12
N CYS A 333 -1.72 -11.61 20.99
CA CYS A 333 -2.50 -11.98 19.82
C CYS A 333 -3.45 -13.16 20.07
N GLU A 334 -3.05 -14.16 20.87
CA GLU A 334 -3.91 -15.29 21.24
C GLU A 334 -5.10 -14.84 22.10
N THR A 335 -4.87 -13.93 23.04
CA THR A 335 -5.95 -13.34 23.86
C THR A 335 -6.92 -12.53 23.02
N GLU A 336 -6.40 -11.72 22.09
CA GLU A 336 -7.19 -10.84 21.23
C GLU A 336 -7.70 -11.55 19.95
N ARG A 337 -7.43 -12.85 19.77
CA ARG A 337 -7.77 -13.67 18.58
C ARG A 337 -7.25 -13.09 17.26
N VAL A 338 -6.09 -12.44 17.30
CA VAL A 338 -5.39 -11.84 16.15
C VAL A 338 -4.31 -12.77 15.62
N SER A 339 -4.04 -12.73 14.32
CA SER A 339 -2.94 -13.47 13.71
C SER A 339 -1.62 -12.70 13.79
N LEU A 340 -0.58 -13.32 14.33
CA LEU A 340 0.80 -12.83 14.15
C LEU A 340 1.34 -13.35 12.82
N SER A 341 1.57 -12.42 11.89
CA SER A 341 2.23 -12.64 10.62
C SER A 341 3.73 -12.51 10.78
N LEU A 342 4.46 -13.55 10.39
CA LEU A 342 5.90 -13.45 10.38
C LEU A 342 6.42 -12.88 9.06
N PRO A 343 7.30 -11.88 9.12
CA PRO A 343 8.01 -11.43 7.94
C PRO A 343 8.94 -12.54 7.42
N SER A 344 9.45 -12.33 6.20
CA SER A 344 10.49 -13.21 5.64
C SER A 344 11.69 -13.26 6.59
N MET A 345 11.96 -14.44 7.15
CA MET A 345 13.11 -14.66 8.02
C MET A 345 14.31 -15.06 7.17
N ARG A 346 15.50 -14.55 7.52
CA ARG A 346 16.72 -15.01 6.87
C ARG A 346 16.99 -16.46 7.30
N VAL A 347 17.57 -17.22 6.39
CA VAL A 347 18.14 -18.54 6.64
C VAL A 347 18.97 -18.53 7.93
N SER A 348 18.90 -19.61 8.71
CA SER A 348 19.55 -19.83 10.01
C SER A 348 19.14 -18.92 11.19
N THR A 349 18.03 -18.18 11.08
CA THR A 349 17.48 -17.37 12.20
C THR A 349 16.23 -17.96 12.86
N LEU A 350 15.73 -19.11 12.38
CA LEU A 350 14.57 -19.79 12.93
C LEU A 350 14.99 -20.67 14.12
N THR A 351 14.63 -20.28 15.35
CA THR A 351 14.89 -21.12 16.54
C THR A 351 13.76 -22.12 16.78
N GLU A 352 14.00 -23.18 17.57
CA GLU A 352 12.96 -24.14 17.96
C GLU A 352 11.82 -23.47 18.75
N GLU A 353 12.15 -22.48 19.58
CA GLU A 353 11.19 -21.65 20.31
C GLU A 353 10.27 -20.91 19.33
N MET A 354 10.84 -20.29 18.30
CA MET A 354 10.08 -19.63 17.23
C MET A 354 9.25 -20.63 16.45
N ALA A 355 9.79 -21.79 16.08
CA ALA A 355 9.03 -22.81 15.37
C ALA A 355 7.80 -23.28 16.18
N THR A 356 7.94 -23.39 17.51
CA THR A 356 6.84 -23.73 18.43
C THR A 356 5.75 -22.67 18.45
N ILE A 357 6.16 -21.41 18.54
CA ILE A 357 5.31 -20.22 18.44
C ILE A 357 4.57 -20.25 17.08
N ILE A 358 5.29 -20.47 15.98
CA ILE A 358 4.71 -20.43 14.63
C ILE A 358 3.72 -21.56 14.36
N ARG A 359 3.90 -22.73 14.97
CA ARG A 359 2.94 -23.84 14.84
C ARG A 359 1.53 -23.47 15.31
N ARG A 360 1.37 -22.44 16.16
CA ARG A 360 0.08 -22.00 16.71
C ARG A 360 -0.67 -21.01 15.81
N VAL A 361 0.04 -20.31 14.92
CA VAL A 361 -0.51 -19.28 14.03
C VAL A 361 -0.68 -19.79 12.60
N ARG A 362 -1.42 -19.03 11.77
CA ARG A 362 -1.60 -19.36 10.35
C ARG A 362 -0.24 -19.34 9.64
N LYS A 363 0.10 -20.46 9.02
CA LYS A 363 1.26 -20.57 8.14
C LYS A 363 0.92 -20.02 6.77
N THR A 364 1.36 -18.80 6.47
CA THR A 364 1.55 -18.38 5.08
C THR A 364 2.77 -19.08 4.49
N GLY A 365 2.92 -19.13 3.16
CA GLY A 365 4.12 -19.70 2.55
C GLY A 365 5.41 -19.10 3.14
N PHE A 366 6.37 -19.95 3.50
CA PHE A 366 7.62 -19.54 4.15
C PHE A 366 8.61 -19.05 3.10
N THR A 367 9.22 -17.88 3.32
CA THR A 367 10.10 -17.26 2.34
C THR A 367 11.56 -17.49 2.71
N ILE A 368 12.32 -18.05 1.77
CA ILE A 368 13.78 -18.16 1.82
C ILE A 368 14.31 -17.34 0.64
N ALA A 369 15.29 -16.48 0.87
CA ALA A 369 15.95 -15.72 -0.18
C ALA A 369 17.40 -16.20 -0.36
N PRO A 370 17.65 -17.28 -1.14
CA PRO A 370 19.00 -17.68 -1.51
C PRO A 370 19.76 -16.61 -2.30
N GLU A 371 19.04 -15.82 -3.10
CA GLU A 371 19.53 -14.83 -4.08
C GLU A 371 20.36 -15.42 -5.24
N ALA A 372 21.16 -16.46 -4.99
CA ALA A 372 22.00 -17.09 -5.99
C ALA A 372 21.96 -18.63 -5.87
N GLY A 373 22.11 -19.29 -7.02
CA GLY A 373 22.00 -20.75 -7.16
C GLY A 373 23.13 -21.55 -6.53
N THR A 374 24.35 -21.00 -6.51
CA THR A 374 25.57 -21.70 -6.05
C THR A 374 26.18 -21.03 -4.83
N GLN A 375 26.97 -21.80 -4.06
CA GLN A 375 27.72 -21.26 -2.93
C GLN A 375 28.69 -20.17 -3.36
N ARG A 376 29.36 -20.41 -4.49
CA ARG A 376 30.30 -19.50 -5.14
C ARG A 376 29.68 -18.11 -5.33
N LEU A 377 28.55 -18.03 -6.04
CA LEU A 377 27.89 -16.76 -6.32
C LEU A 377 27.28 -16.12 -5.07
N ARG A 378 26.84 -16.92 -4.08
CA ARG A 378 26.45 -16.38 -2.76
C ARG A 378 27.61 -15.75 -1.99
N ASN A 379 28.84 -16.26 -2.14
CA ASN A 379 30.04 -15.65 -1.58
C ASN A 379 30.37 -14.33 -2.32
N VAL A 380 30.26 -14.32 -3.66
CA VAL A 380 30.47 -13.11 -4.49
C VAL A 380 29.57 -11.97 -4.03
N ILE A 381 28.28 -12.23 -3.82
CA ILE A 381 27.32 -11.19 -3.38
C ILE A 381 27.36 -10.92 -1.87
N ASN A 382 28.22 -11.60 -1.12
CA ASN A 382 28.30 -11.57 0.34
C ASN A 382 26.97 -11.91 1.04
N LYS A 383 26.24 -12.91 0.52
CA LYS A 383 25.00 -13.34 1.16
C LYS A 383 25.26 -14.03 2.48
N GLY A 384 26.44 -14.64 2.69
CA GLY A 384 26.82 -15.25 3.97
C GLY A 384 25.85 -16.33 4.46
N ILE A 385 25.36 -17.16 3.53
CA ILE A 385 24.54 -18.35 3.80
C ILE A 385 25.09 -19.52 2.99
N THR A 386 25.10 -20.71 3.59
CA THR A 386 25.58 -21.94 2.95
C THR A 386 24.45 -22.73 2.27
N ASP A 387 24.80 -23.69 1.42
CA ASP A 387 23.83 -24.66 0.88
C ASP A 387 23.17 -25.45 2.02
N GLU A 388 23.96 -25.83 3.02
CA GLU A 388 23.54 -26.54 4.21
C GLU A 388 22.54 -25.71 5.03
N ASP A 389 22.81 -24.42 5.25
CA ASP A 389 21.89 -23.55 5.98
C ASP A 389 20.52 -23.46 5.27
N ILE A 390 20.51 -23.38 3.94
CA ILE A 390 19.27 -23.30 3.13
C ILE A 390 18.46 -24.60 3.28
N LEU A 391 19.14 -25.76 3.15
CA LEU A 391 18.49 -27.05 3.27
C LEU A 391 17.98 -27.29 4.69
N GLN A 392 18.76 -26.95 5.71
CA GLN A 392 18.38 -27.08 7.11
C GLN A 392 17.16 -26.19 7.41
N THR A 393 17.18 -24.92 7.00
CA THR A 393 16.04 -24.01 7.20
C THR A 393 14.77 -24.54 6.51
N ALA A 394 14.91 -25.12 5.31
CA ALA A 394 13.78 -25.73 4.62
C ALA A 394 13.28 -27.01 5.33
N GLU A 395 14.18 -27.84 5.85
CA GLU A 395 13.84 -29.02 6.65
C GLU A 395 13.07 -28.64 7.92
N GLU A 396 13.54 -27.61 8.64
CA GLU A 396 12.86 -27.05 9.81
C GLU A 396 11.47 -26.52 9.47
N ALA A 397 11.34 -25.78 8.37
CA ALA A 397 10.04 -25.29 7.89
C ALA A 397 9.10 -26.44 7.50
N PHE A 398 9.56 -27.44 6.75
CA PHE A 398 8.71 -28.58 6.37
C PHE A 398 8.31 -29.43 7.58
N THR A 399 9.23 -29.69 8.50
CA THR A 399 8.98 -30.42 9.75
C THR A 399 7.98 -29.66 10.63
N SER A 400 8.07 -28.34 10.63
CA SER A 400 7.14 -27.47 11.32
C SER A 400 5.80 -27.33 10.60
N GLY A 401 5.58 -27.99 9.46
CA GLY A 401 4.29 -28.16 8.81
C GLY A 401 3.92 -27.11 7.75
N TRP A 402 4.89 -26.37 7.20
CA TRP A 402 4.68 -25.62 5.97
C TRP A 402 4.72 -26.57 4.78
N ASP A 403 3.87 -26.40 3.78
CA ASP A 403 3.90 -27.15 2.52
C ASP A 403 4.13 -26.28 1.27
N LEU A 404 4.31 -24.97 1.48
CA LEU A 404 4.63 -23.97 0.47
C LEU A 404 5.88 -23.18 0.88
N LEU A 405 6.93 -23.25 0.06
CA LEU A 405 8.07 -22.35 0.14
C LEU A 405 8.03 -21.30 -0.97
N LYS A 406 8.43 -20.07 -0.64
CA LYS A 406 8.71 -18.99 -1.59
C LYS A 406 10.22 -18.78 -1.65
N LEU A 407 10.79 -18.82 -2.85
CA LEU A 407 12.23 -18.70 -3.09
C LEU A 407 12.49 -17.47 -3.95
N TYR A 408 13.42 -16.61 -3.51
CA TYR A 408 13.84 -15.44 -4.26
C TYR A 408 15.28 -15.60 -4.77
N PHE A 409 15.44 -15.46 -6.08
CA PHE A 409 16.71 -15.50 -6.77
C PHE A 409 16.90 -14.26 -7.64
N MET A 410 18.16 -13.97 -7.91
CA MET A 410 18.59 -12.99 -8.89
C MET A 410 19.40 -13.71 -9.98
N PHE A 411 19.44 -13.11 -11.17
CA PHE A 411 20.34 -13.54 -12.24
C PHE A 411 20.93 -12.33 -12.96
N GLY A 412 22.03 -12.53 -13.68
CA GLY A 412 22.84 -11.47 -14.24
C GLY A 412 23.78 -10.82 -13.21
N LEU A 413 24.10 -11.53 -12.12
CA LEU A 413 25.02 -11.06 -11.09
C LEU A 413 26.47 -10.97 -11.59
N PRO A 414 27.32 -10.13 -10.96
CA PRO A 414 28.74 -10.06 -11.32
C PRO A 414 29.41 -11.44 -11.20
N THR A 415 30.25 -11.79 -12.19
CA THR A 415 30.94 -13.09 -12.30
C THR A 415 30.04 -14.32 -12.53
N GLU A 416 28.74 -14.16 -12.78
CA GLU A 416 27.80 -15.29 -12.95
C GLU A 416 28.03 -16.06 -14.26
N ALA A 417 28.23 -17.37 -14.13
CA ALA A 417 28.35 -18.32 -15.23
C ALA A 417 27.05 -19.13 -15.43
N ASP A 418 26.92 -19.80 -16.59
CA ASP A 418 25.75 -20.64 -16.89
C ASP A 418 25.57 -21.78 -15.86
N ASP A 419 26.65 -22.29 -15.26
CA ASP A 419 26.61 -23.27 -14.17
C ASP A 419 25.92 -22.74 -12.91
N ASP A 420 26.01 -21.43 -12.63
CA ASP A 420 25.35 -20.83 -11.48
C ASP A 420 23.81 -20.78 -11.66
N LEU A 421 23.37 -20.61 -12.91
CA LEU A 421 21.96 -20.67 -13.29
C LEU A 421 21.41 -22.09 -13.15
N GLU A 422 22.19 -23.09 -13.56
CA GLU A 422 21.85 -24.51 -13.31
C GLU A 422 21.84 -24.81 -11.80
N GLY A 423 22.69 -24.13 -11.02
CA GLY A 423 22.68 -24.18 -9.56
C GLY A 423 21.32 -23.81 -8.95
N ILE A 424 20.61 -22.82 -9.51
CA ILE A 424 19.25 -22.44 -9.07
C ILE A 424 18.32 -23.65 -9.19
N MET A 425 18.35 -24.31 -10.35
CA MET A 425 17.49 -25.46 -10.61
C MET A 425 17.83 -26.65 -9.71
N THR A 426 19.12 -26.91 -9.53
CA THR A 426 19.64 -27.98 -8.66
C THR A 426 19.16 -27.77 -7.22
N LEU A 427 19.27 -26.54 -6.70
CA LEU A 427 18.81 -26.20 -5.36
C LEU A 427 17.29 -26.35 -5.21
N VAL A 428 16.51 -25.84 -6.17
CA VAL A 428 15.03 -26.01 -6.19
C VAL A 428 14.64 -27.48 -6.22
N ALA A 429 15.33 -28.31 -7.01
CA ALA A 429 15.09 -29.75 -7.08
C ALA A 429 15.41 -30.44 -5.75
N ARG A 430 16.53 -30.10 -5.10
CA ARG A 430 16.91 -30.62 -3.77
C ARG A 430 15.88 -30.27 -2.71
N LEU A 431 15.45 -29.00 -2.65
CA LEU A 431 14.43 -28.51 -1.71
C LEU A 431 13.09 -29.24 -1.90
N ARG A 432 12.69 -29.47 -3.15
CA ARG A 432 11.47 -30.23 -3.45
C ARG A 432 11.57 -31.68 -2.98
N THR A 433 12.69 -32.35 -3.27
CA THR A 433 12.92 -33.74 -2.84
C THR A 433 12.90 -33.86 -1.33
N LEU A 434 13.56 -32.93 -0.64
CA LEU A 434 13.57 -32.81 0.82
C LEU A 434 12.15 -32.64 1.39
N GLY A 435 11.40 -31.67 0.88
CA GLY A 435 10.03 -31.43 1.33
C GLY A 435 9.08 -32.61 1.08
N ASN A 436 9.18 -33.24 -0.10
CA ASN A 436 8.38 -34.42 -0.42
C ASN A 436 8.66 -35.59 0.52
N ARG A 437 9.92 -35.77 0.93
CA ARG A 437 10.35 -36.80 1.88
C ARG A 437 9.77 -36.53 3.29
N ILE A 438 9.83 -35.29 3.75
CA ILE A 438 9.42 -34.90 5.11
C ILE A 438 7.89 -34.93 5.25
N ILE A 439 7.16 -34.28 4.34
CA ILE A 439 5.70 -34.13 4.44
C ILE A 439 4.96 -35.33 3.85
N LYS A 440 5.67 -36.25 3.17
CA LYS A 440 5.10 -37.43 2.50
C LYS A 440 4.01 -37.08 1.46
N LYS A 441 4.03 -35.85 0.93
CA LYS A 441 3.16 -35.35 -0.14
C LYS A 441 3.94 -34.36 -1.01
N LYS A 442 3.39 -34.00 -2.18
CA LYS A 442 4.01 -33.00 -3.06
C LYS A 442 4.00 -31.62 -2.40
N VAL A 443 5.17 -31.01 -2.24
CA VAL A 443 5.31 -29.61 -1.79
C VAL A 443 5.20 -28.63 -2.95
N ASN A 444 4.73 -27.43 -2.65
CA ASN A 444 4.65 -26.33 -3.61
C ASN A 444 5.85 -25.40 -3.43
N LEU A 445 6.47 -24.99 -4.53
CA LEU A 445 7.57 -24.03 -4.54
C LEU A 445 7.20 -22.85 -5.45
N ASN A 446 7.19 -21.65 -4.89
CA ASN A 446 7.02 -20.41 -5.65
C ASN A 446 8.38 -19.76 -5.83
N VAL A 447 8.93 -19.78 -7.03
CA VAL A 447 10.28 -19.33 -7.33
C VAL A 447 10.19 -18.01 -8.10
N ALA A 448 10.55 -16.90 -7.46
CA ALA A 448 10.64 -15.59 -8.11
C ALA A 448 12.10 -15.31 -8.49
N ILE A 449 12.32 -14.92 -9.74
CA ILE A 449 13.64 -14.69 -10.30
C ILE A 449 13.64 -13.30 -10.96
N SER A 450 14.53 -12.42 -10.51
CA SER A 450 14.65 -11.04 -10.97
C SER A 450 16.02 -10.75 -11.56
N ALA A 451 16.08 -9.89 -12.58
CA ALA A 451 17.36 -9.44 -13.13
C ALA A 451 18.10 -8.56 -12.10
N PHE A 452 19.42 -8.70 -12.03
CA PHE A 452 20.26 -7.83 -11.20
C PHE A 452 20.28 -6.40 -11.76
N VAL A 453 19.95 -5.44 -10.90
CA VAL A 453 20.04 -4.01 -11.18
C VAL A 453 21.13 -3.41 -10.26
N PRO A 454 22.26 -2.95 -10.81
CA PRO A 454 23.27 -2.24 -10.02
C PRO A 454 22.73 -0.90 -9.53
N LYS A 455 22.86 -0.64 -8.23
CA LYS A 455 22.34 0.57 -7.57
C LYS A 455 23.47 1.47 -7.06
N ALA A 456 23.22 2.78 -7.03
CA ALA A 456 24.08 3.75 -6.35
C ALA A 456 24.31 3.38 -4.88
N HIS A 457 25.48 3.74 -4.34
CA HIS A 457 25.88 3.47 -2.94
C HIS A 457 25.98 1.99 -2.58
N THR A 458 26.30 1.13 -3.56
CA THR A 458 26.57 -0.29 -3.34
C THR A 458 27.98 -0.65 -3.79
N PRO A 459 28.59 -1.73 -3.25
CA PRO A 459 29.83 -2.27 -3.81
C PRO A 459 29.74 -2.63 -5.30
N PHE A 460 28.54 -2.95 -5.81
CA PHE A 460 28.34 -3.22 -7.23
C PHE A 460 27.92 -2.01 -8.08
N GLN A 461 28.00 -0.79 -7.56
CA GLN A 461 27.69 0.41 -8.35
C GLN A 461 28.60 0.57 -9.58
N TRP A 462 29.80 -0.02 -9.55
CA TRP A 462 30.78 -0.03 -10.64
C TRP A 462 30.61 -1.17 -11.66
N GLU A 463 29.80 -2.18 -11.35
CA GLU A 463 29.62 -3.33 -12.25
C GLU A 463 28.70 -2.97 -13.42
N ALA A 464 28.97 -3.52 -14.60
CA ALA A 464 28.04 -3.42 -15.72
C ALA A 464 26.76 -4.20 -15.41
N MET A 465 25.63 -3.73 -15.94
CA MET A 465 24.42 -4.52 -16.03
C MET A 465 24.48 -5.35 -17.30
N MET A 466 24.04 -6.60 -17.23
CA MET A 466 23.98 -7.50 -18.37
C MET A 466 23.01 -7.00 -19.45
N SER A 467 23.32 -7.22 -20.73
CA SER A 467 22.48 -6.75 -21.83
C SER A 467 21.11 -7.43 -21.84
N ILE A 468 20.13 -6.79 -22.47
CA ILE A 468 18.76 -7.32 -22.59
C ILE A 468 18.77 -8.69 -23.28
N GLU A 469 19.55 -8.85 -24.34
CA GLU A 469 19.64 -10.08 -25.15
C GLU A 469 20.17 -11.24 -24.32
N GLU A 470 21.23 -11.00 -23.55
CA GLU A 470 21.85 -12.04 -22.71
C GLU A 470 20.95 -12.39 -21.52
N LEU A 471 20.30 -11.41 -20.89
CA LEU A 471 19.28 -11.67 -19.87
C LEU A 471 18.11 -12.49 -20.42
N GLN A 472 17.67 -12.21 -21.65
CA GLN A 472 16.63 -12.99 -22.32
C GLN A 472 17.08 -14.42 -22.60
N ARG A 473 18.31 -14.62 -23.11
CA ARG A 473 18.90 -15.95 -23.33
C ARG A 473 18.88 -16.78 -22.04
N ARG A 474 19.37 -16.21 -20.94
CA ARG A 474 19.43 -16.87 -19.62
C ARG A 474 18.03 -17.17 -19.06
N GLN A 475 17.10 -16.23 -19.21
CA GLN A 475 15.71 -16.44 -18.77
C GLN A 475 15.04 -17.58 -19.54
N GLU A 476 15.22 -17.65 -20.87
CA GLU A 476 14.66 -18.75 -21.67
C GLU A 476 15.31 -20.10 -21.34
N MET A 477 16.62 -20.12 -21.03
CA MET A 477 17.29 -21.32 -20.54
C MET A 477 16.63 -21.85 -19.26
N LEU A 478 16.36 -20.98 -18.27
CA LEU A 478 15.72 -21.36 -17.01
C LEU A 478 14.26 -21.82 -17.23
N LYS A 479 13.49 -21.13 -18.08
CA LYS A 479 12.11 -21.52 -18.42
C LYS A 479 12.03 -22.86 -19.13
N ALA A 480 12.97 -23.15 -20.04
CA ALA A 480 12.99 -24.39 -20.79
C ALA A 480 13.15 -25.62 -19.87
N ARG A 481 13.93 -25.48 -18.79
CA ARG A 481 14.27 -26.60 -17.91
C ARG A 481 13.33 -26.77 -16.69
N ILE A 482 12.64 -25.72 -16.25
CA ILE A 482 11.67 -25.80 -15.13
C ILE A 482 10.24 -25.96 -15.66
N ARG A 483 9.83 -27.19 -15.98
CA ARG A 483 8.49 -27.52 -16.52
C ARG A 483 7.68 -28.43 -15.60
N GLN A 484 7.41 -28.00 -14.36
CA GLN A 484 6.66 -28.80 -13.39
C GLN A 484 5.52 -28.01 -12.75
N ARG A 485 4.33 -28.63 -12.68
CA ARG A 485 3.11 -27.99 -12.14
C ARG A 485 3.20 -27.54 -10.68
N THR A 486 4.06 -28.16 -9.86
CA THR A 486 4.25 -27.82 -8.45
C THR A 486 5.27 -26.71 -8.21
N ILE A 487 5.91 -26.21 -9.27
CA ILE A 487 6.87 -25.10 -9.22
C ILE A 487 6.24 -23.92 -9.98
N GLN A 488 5.84 -22.90 -9.24
CA GLN A 488 5.33 -21.67 -9.84
C GLN A 488 6.48 -20.69 -10.03
N LEU A 489 6.89 -20.48 -11.28
CA LEU A 489 7.87 -19.46 -11.62
C LEU A 489 7.23 -18.09 -11.75
N LYS A 490 7.89 -17.07 -11.19
CA LYS A 490 7.56 -15.66 -11.36
C LYS A 490 8.79 -14.91 -11.86
N TRP A 491 8.59 -14.04 -12.85
CA TRP A 491 9.66 -13.30 -13.51
C TRP A 491 9.35 -11.81 -13.48
N HIS A 492 10.40 -11.00 -13.32
CA HIS A 492 10.32 -9.58 -13.60
C HIS A 492 10.48 -9.31 -15.11
N ASP A 493 9.95 -8.17 -15.58
CA ASP A 493 10.19 -7.74 -16.94
C ASP A 493 11.64 -7.23 -17.10
N ILE A 494 12.41 -7.86 -17.98
CA ILE A 494 13.83 -7.51 -18.23
C ILE A 494 13.98 -6.06 -18.70
N ARG A 495 13.06 -5.58 -19.54
CA ARG A 495 13.10 -4.22 -20.09
C ARG A 495 12.80 -3.19 -19.03
N ALA A 496 11.89 -3.50 -18.10
CA ALA A 496 11.64 -2.65 -16.94
C ALA A 496 12.87 -2.61 -16.01
N SER A 497 13.52 -3.75 -15.75
CA SER A 497 14.79 -3.78 -14.99
C SER A 497 15.91 -2.99 -15.66
N TYR A 498 16.01 -3.04 -16.99
CA TYR A 498 16.97 -2.25 -17.76
C TYR A 498 16.73 -0.74 -17.57
N LEU A 499 15.48 -0.29 -17.68
CA LEU A 499 15.12 1.10 -17.42
C LEU A 499 15.41 1.52 -15.96
N GLU A 500 15.09 0.63 -15.02
CA GLU A 500 15.42 0.84 -13.60
C GLU A 500 16.93 1.01 -13.39
N GLY A 501 17.76 0.21 -14.06
CA GLY A 501 19.23 0.33 -14.00
C GLY A 501 19.77 1.63 -14.56
N ILE A 502 19.12 2.19 -15.60
CA ILE A 502 19.48 3.49 -16.16
C ILE A 502 19.22 4.60 -15.13
N PHE A 503 18.00 4.66 -14.59
CA PHE A 503 17.64 5.71 -13.62
C PHE A 503 18.34 5.54 -12.28
N ALA A 504 18.56 4.32 -11.81
CA ALA A 504 19.24 4.04 -10.55
C ALA A 504 20.67 4.56 -10.50
N ARG A 505 21.33 4.67 -11.67
CA ARG A 505 22.70 5.17 -11.82
C ARG A 505 22.79 6.35 -12.79
N GLY A 506 21.67 7.03 -12.98
CA GLY A 506 21.48 8.11 -13.94
C GLY A 506 21.99 9.46 -13.46
N ASP A 507 22.11 10.39 -14.40
CA ASP A 507 22.48 11.79 -14.14
C ASP A 507 21.36 12.75 -14.60
N ARG A 508 21.59 14.05 -14.44
CA ARG A 508 20.62 15.11 -14.74
C ARG A 508 20.14 15.15 -16.19
N ARG A 509 20.91 14.60 -17.14
CA ARG A 509 20.51 14.56 -18.56
C ARG A 509 19.26 13.71 -18.77
N LEU A 510 19.04 12.71 -17.91
CA LEU A 510 17.83 11.88 -17.94
C LEU A 510 16.54 12.65 -17.63
N GLY A 511 16.62 13.86 -17.08
CA GLY A 511 15.44 14.70 -16.87
C GLY A 511 14.69 14.99 -18.18
N GLN A 512 15.42 15.21 -19.28
CA GLN A 512 14.81 15.43 -20.60
C GLN A 512 14.16 14.16 -21.17
N VAL A 513 14.77 12.99 -20.92
CA VAL A 513 14.18 11.69 -21.28
C VAL A 513 12.87 11.49 -20.52
N LEU A 514 12.88 11.71 -19.21
CA LEU A 514 11.71 11.55 -18.36
C LEU A 514 10.57 12.50 -18.78
N LEU A 515 10.87 13.78 -19.04
CA LEU A 515 9.89 14.75 -19.53
C LEU A 515 9.30 14.31 -20.87
N LYS A 516 10.14 13.83 -21.80
CA LYS A 516 9.67 13.37 -23.10
C LYS A 516 8.83 12.09 -23.00
N ALA A 517 9.24 11.13 -22.17
CA ALA A 517 8.50 9.90 -21.92
C ALA A 517 7.11 10.20 -21.35
N HIS A 518 7.02 11.11 -20.36
CA HIS A 518 5.74 11.59 -19.84
C HIS A 518 4.86 12.19 -20.94
N ARG A 519 5.41 13.04 -21.81
CA ARG A 519 4.69 13.62 -22.96
C ARG A 519 4.22 12.58 -23.98
N LEU A 520 4.89 11.43 -24.08
CA LEU A 520 4.45 10.28 -24.88
C LEU A 520 3.38 9.42 -24.17
N GLY A 521 3.02 9.79 -22.94
CA GLY A 521 2.02 9.15 -22.11
C GLY A 521 2.54 8.06 -21.20
N CYS A 522 3.87 7.96 -20.97
CA CYS A 522 4.42 7.03 -19.98
C CYS A 522 4.03 7.46 -18.55
N LYS A 523 3.47 6.51 -17.82
CA LYS A 523 3.08 6.59 -16.40
C LYS A 523 2.76 5.17 -15.93
N PHE A 524 2.83 4.94 -14.63
CA PHE A 524 2.67 3.63 -14.02
C PHE A 524 3.63 2.57 -14.62
N ASP A 525 4.88 2.94 -14.89
CA ASP A 525 5.87 2.06 -15.52
C ASP A 525 6.26 0.84 -14.66
N GLY A 526 5.95 0.86 -13.36
CA GLY A 526 6.05 -0.32 -12.48
C GLY A 526 4.94 -1.36 -12.70
N TRP A 527 3.87 -1.01 -13.42
CA TRP A 527 2.74 -1.87 -13.74
C TRP A 527 2.89 -2.41 -15.16
N ARG A 528 2.95 -3.73 -15.29
CA ARG A 528 3.30 -4.41 -16.54
C ARG A 528 2.36 -4.06 -17.70
N GLU A 529 1.08 -3.85 -17.39
CA GLU A 529 0.03 -3.46 -18.32
C GLU A 529 0.16 -2.03 -18.86
N HIS A 530 0.97 -1.19 -18.21
CA HIS A 530 1.17 0.22 -18.57
C HIS A 530 2.60 0.53 -19.06
N PHE A 531 3.55 -0.36 -18.79
CA PHE A 531 4.92 -0.20 -19.22
C PHE A 531 5.08 -0.34 -20.75
N ASP A 532 5.52 0.74 -21.41
CA ASP A 532 5.76 0.78 -22.85
C ASP A 532 7.23 1.13 -23.16
N PHE A 533 8.03 0.08 -23.36
CA PHE A 533 9.45 0.21 -23.66
C PHE A 533 9.74 0.98 -24.95
N ALA A 534 8.87 0.90 -25.96
CA ALA A 534 9.09 1.58 -27.24
C ALA A 534 9.02 3.10 -27.08
N LYS A 535 8.08 3.60 -26.27
CA LYS A 535 7.99 5.03 -25.94
C LYS A 535 9.22 5.53 -25.18
N TRP A 536 9.76 4.72 -24.27
CA TRP A 536 11.01 5.05 -23.58
C TRP A 536 12.17 5.18 -24.56
N MET A 537 12.34 4.24 -25.49
CA MET A 537 13.39 4.33 -26.51
C MET A 537 13.23 5.56 -27.41
N GLN A 538 11.99 5.92 -27.77
CA GLN A 538 11.71 7.18 -28.48
C GLN A 538 12.11 8.41 -27.67
N ALA A 539 11.90 8.39 -26.34
CA ALA A 539 12.30 9.47 -25.46
C ALA A 539 13.83 9.62 -25.36
N PHE A 540 14.57 8.51 -25.28
CA PHE A 540 16.04 8.51 -25.35
C PHE A 540 16.55 9.06 -26.68
N GLN A 541 15.98 8.59 -27.80
CA GLN A 541 16.33 9.08 -29.13
C GLN A 541 16.10 10.59 -29.27
N TYR A 542 14.96 11.09 -28.79
CA TYR A 542 14.63 12.52 -28.80
C TYR A 542 15.61 13.36 -27.97
N ALA A 543 16.05 12.83 -26.82
CA ALA A 543 17.01 13.51 -25.96
C ALA A 543 18.46 13.35 -26.44
N GLU A 544 18.70 12.59 -27.51
CA GLU A 544 20.03 12.24 -28.03
C GLU A 544 20.92 11.59 -26.95
N ILE A 545 20.31 10.77 -26.09
CA ILE A 545 21.00 10.08 -25.00
C ILE A 545 21.03 8.59 -25.29
N GLU A 546 22.23 8.02 -25.32
CA GLU A 546 22.42 6.58 -25.46
C GLU A 546 22.16 5.88 -24.12
N PRO A 547 21.10 5.07 -23.98
CA PRO A 547 20.72 4.48 -22.69
C PRO A 547 21.78 3.50 -22.15
N ASP A 548 22.47 2.77 -23.03
CA ASP A 548 23.53 1.83 -22.69
C ASP A 548 24.74 2.49 -22.00
N TRP A 549 24.93 3.80 -22.16
CA TRP A 549 25.95 4.57 -21.44
C TRP A 549 25.84 4.41 -19.92
N TYR A 550 24.62 4.28 -19.39
CA TYR A 550 24.38 4.20 -17.95
C TYR A 550 24.55 2.79 -17.39
N VAL A 551 24.30 1.77 -18.21
CA VAL A 551 24.13 0.38 -17.77
C VAL A 551 25.21 -0.58 -18.25
N SER A 552 25.65 -0.48 -19.50
CA SER A 552 26.49 -1.51 -20.15
C SER A 552 27.98 -1.38 -19.85
N ARG A 553 28.45 -0.25 -19.32
CA ARG A 553 29.87 -0.01 -19.03
C ARG A 553 30.26 -0.42 -17.60
N GLU A 554 31.42 -1.04 -17.48
CA GLU A 554 32.13 -1.11 -16.21
C GLU A 554 32.71 0.27 -15.89
N ARG A 555 32.60 0.69 -14.62
CA ARG A 555 33.03 2.01 -14.15
C ARG A 555 34.34 1.91 -13.38
N ASP A 556 35.18 2.94 -13.48
CA ASP A 556 36.50 2.97 -12.83
C ASP A 556 36.45 3.47 -11.37
N GLU A 557 37.53 3.22 -10.61
CA GLU A 557 37.61 3.57 -9.18
C GLU A 557 37.40 5.06 -8.92
N HIS A 558 38.00 5.87 -9.78
CA HIS A 558 38.14 7.31 -9.61
C HIS A 558 37.06 8.10 -10.34
N GLU A 559 36.20 7.40 -11.10
CA GLU A 559 35.05 7.98 -11.75
C GLU A 559 34.16 8.69 -10.72
N ILE A 560 33.83 9.94 -11.01
CA ILE A 560 32.92 10.73 -10.20
C ILE A 560 31.49 10.39 -10.60
N PHE A 561 30.70 9.96 -9.62
CA PHE A 561 29.31 9.63 -9.86
C PHE A 561 28.37 10.82 -9.62
N PRO A 562 27.19 10.82 -10.27
CA PRO A 562 26.17 11.84 -10.07
C PRO A 562 25.73 12.01 -8.61
N TRP A 563 26.00 11.05 -7.75
CA TRP A 563 25.65 11.05 -6.32
C TRP A 563 26.86 11.15 -5.38
N ASP A 564 28.08 11.40 -5.87
CA ASP A 564 29.28 11.40 -5.03
C ASP A 564 29.32 12.55 -4.01
N HIS A 565 28.62 13.66 -4.26
CA HIS A 565 28.43 14.73 -3.29
C HIS A 565 27.43 14.36 -2.19
N LEU A 566 26.69 13.26 -2.32
CA LEU A 566 25.68 12.80 -1.36
C LEU A 566 26.25 11.69 -0.48
N GLN A 567 26.50 11.97 0.79
CA GLN A 567 27.20 11.06 1.69
C GLN A 567 26.24 10.24 2.55
N THR A 568 26.28 8.92 2.34
CA THR A 568 25.64 7.93 3.22
C THR A 568 26.40 7.73 4.53
N GLY A 569 27.61 8.28 4.66
CA GLY A 569 28.56 7.96 5.73
C GLY A 569 29.34 6.66 5.50
N VAL A 570 28.99 5.84 4.50
CA VAL A 570 29.82 4.69 4.09
C VAL A 570 30.92 5.18 3.16
N ALA A 571 32.19 4.90 3.50
CA ALA A 571 33.33 5.32 2.70
C ALA A 571 33.32 4.66 1.30
N LYS A 572 33.55 5.44 0.23
CA LYS A 572 33.66 4.93 -1.15
C LYS A 572 34.77 3.86 -1.26
N THR A 573 35.88 4.03 -0.55
CA THR A 573 36.97 3.05 -0.46
C THR A 573 36.54 1.73 0.19
N TYR A 574 35.62 1.76 1.16
CA TYR A 574 35.04 0.55 1.75
C TYR A 574 34.19 -0.21 0.73
N LEU A 575 33.32 0.50 -0.01
CA LEU A 575 32.49 -0.10 -1.08
C LEU A 575 33.36 -0.71 -2.18
N TRP A 576 34.41 0.01 -2.58
CA TRP A 576 35.38 -0.45 -3.59
C TRP A 576 36.12 -1.72 -3.15
N ASN A 577 36.60 -1.76 -1.90
CA ASN A 577 37.23 -2.95 -1.35
C ASN A 577 36.27 -4.15 -1.27
N GLU A 578 35.00 -3.92 -0.92
CA GLU A 578 33.99 -4.98 -0.94
C GLU A 578 33.74 -5.52 -2.34
N ARG A 579 33.76 -4.68 -3.38
CA ARG A 579 33.68 -5.12 -4.77
C ARG A 579 34.78 -6.15 -5.11
N PHE A 580 36.03 -5.84 -4.78
CA PHE A 580 37.16 -6.74 -5.03
C PHE A 580 37.13 -8.02 -4.22
N LYS A 581 36.64 -7.98 -2.98
CA LYS A 581 36.37 -9.20 -2.22
C LYS A 581 35.31 -10.06 -2.92
N GLY A 582 34.26 -9.45 -3.48
CA GLY A 582 33.27 -10.14 -4.30
C GLY A 582 33.90 -10.88 -5.47
N ARG A 583 34.78 -10.22 -6.23
CA ARG A 583 35.51 -10.83 -7.36
C ARG A 583 36.44 -11.97 -6.94
N ARG A 584 36.94 -11.96 -5.70
CA ARG A 584 37.78 -13.01 -5.11
C ARG A 584 36.98 -14.04 -4.30
N GLU A 585 35.65 -13.96 -4.33
CA GLU A 585 34.73 -14.84 -3.60
C GLU A 585 34.95 -14.82 -2.08
N GLU A 586 35.53 -13.74 -1.56
CA GLU A 586 35.78 -13.55 -0.14
C GLU A 586 34.52 -13.01 0.56
N SER A 587 34.15 -13.62 1.67
CA SER A 587 33.03 -13.17 2.49
C SER A 587 33.45 -12.09 3.49
N THR A 588 32.54 -11.17 3.77
CA THR A 588 32.70 -10.14 4.81
C THR A 588 31.65 -10.38 5.90
N PRO A 589 32.08 -10.65 7.16
CA PRO A 589 31.16 -10.95 8.24
C PRO A 589 30.33 -9.74 8.66
N PRO A 590 29.23 -9.93 9.41
CA PRO A 590 28.32 -8.87 9.82
C PRO A 590 28.94 -7.93 10.87
N CYS A 591 28.28 -6.78 11.08
CA CYS A 591 28.78 -5.70 11.95
C CYS A 591 28.85 -6.03 13.44
N ASP A 592 27.99 -6.92 13.94
CA ASP A 592 27.92 -7.35 15.33
C ASP A 592 29.15 -8.16 15.76
N THR A 593 29.72 -8.92 14.83
CA THR A 593 30.85 -9.82 15.08
C THR A 593 32.17 -9.05 15.13
N HIS A 594 32.34 -8.06 14.24
CA HIS A 594 33.53 -7.22 14.19
C HIS A 594 33.29 -5.93 13.40
N CYS A 595 33.63 -4.78 13.98
CA CYS A 595 33.54 -3.49 13.28
C CYS A 595 34.57 -3.42 12.13
N ARG A 596 34.10 -3.17 10.90
CA ARG A 596 34.94 -3.05 9.70
C ARG A 596 35.25 -1.61 9.31
N ARG A 597 35.00 -0.66 10.22
CA ARG A 597 35.28 0.78 10.06
C ARG A 597 34.80 1.34 8.70
N CYS A 598 33.54 1.04 8.36
CA CYS A 598 32.92 1.53 7.13
C CYS A 598 32.73 3.06 7.07
N GLY A 599 32.95 3.78 8.18
CA GLY A 599 32.86 5.24 8.27
C GLY A 599 31.60 5.76 8.98
N VAL A 600 30.56 4.94 9.11
CA VAL A 600 29.23 5.40 9.58
C VAL A 600 29.17 5.67 11.09
N CYS A 601 29.66 4.76 11.94
CA CYS A 601 29.46 4.87 13.38
C CYS A 601 30.43 5.88 14.01
N ASN A 602 29.93 6.70 14.95
CA ASN A 602 30.67 7.68 15.74
C ASN A 602 30.14 7.69 17.21
N GLN A 603 30.37 8.76 17.97
CA GLN A 603 29.90 8.85 19.38
C GLN A 603 28.36 8.89 19.50
N GLU A 604 27.67 9.54 18.56
CA GLU A 604 26.21 9.75 18.56
C GLU A 604 25.48 8.65 17.78
N ILE A 605 26.08 8.18 16.68
CA ILE A 605 25.49 7.20 15.76
C ILE A 605 26.22 5.87 15.93
N ARG A 606 25.54 4.85 16.45
CA ARG A 606 26.13 3.53 16.69
C ARG A 606 25.11 2.41 16.50
N VAL A 607 25.59 1.18 16.52
CA VAL A 607 24.69 0.02 16.62
C VAL A 607 23.98 0.13 17.96
N LEU A 608 22.65 0.16 17.92
CA LEU A 608 21.80 0.15 19.10
C LEU A 608 21.00 -1.15 19.11
N GLU A 609 21.15 -1.90 20.19
CA GLU A 609 20.36 -3.11 20.45
C GLU A 609 19.34 -2.80 21.55
N SER A 610 18.22 -3.52 21.57
CA SER A 610 17.23 -3.39 22.64
C SER A 610 17.88 -3.65 24.01
N ASP A 611 17.81 -2.68 24.93
CA ASP A 611 18.53 -2.57 26.21
C ASP A 611 19.06 -3.90 26.80
N GLY A 612 20.39 -3.97 26.93
CA GLY A 612 21.15 -5.13 27.39
C GLY A 612 21.31 -5.29 28.91
N ASN A 613 20.54 -4.59 29.75
CA ASN A 613 20.69 -4.62 31.21
C ASN A 613 19.50 -5.24 31.97
N VAL A 614 19.04 -6.39 31.49
CA VAL A 614 18.44 -7.38 32.39
C VAL A 614 19.19 -8.67 32.11
N SER A 615 19.81 -9.20 33.17
CA SER A 615 20.42 -10.53 33.23
C SER A 615 19.66 -11.52 32.38
N GLN A 616 20.36 -12.52 31.83
CA GLN A 616 19.76 -13.75 31.32
C GLN A 616 18.89 -14.40 32.41
N VAL A 617 17.70 -13.87 32.64
CA VAL A 617 16.66 -14.58 33.36
C VAL A 617 16.18 -15.57 32.32
N LYS A 618 16.71 -16.78 32.41
CA LYS A 618 16.16 -18.00 31.81
C LYS A 618 14.78 -18.32 32.41
N THR A 619 13.89 -17.34 32.48
CA THR A 619 12.48 -17.62 32.64
C THR A 619 11.95 -17.72 31.23
N THR A 620 11.93 -18.95 30.73
CA THR A 620 10.93 -19.35 29.75
C THR A 620 9.61 -18.72 30.21
N PRO A 621 8.95 -17.86 29.41
CA PRO A 621 7.59 -17.47 29.73
C PRO A 621 6.83 -18.77 29.98
N GLN A 622 6.17 -18.91 31.13
CA GLN A 622 5.29 -20.05 31.34
C GLN A 622 4.26 -19.98 30.22
N ILE A 623 4.44 -20.86 29.24
CA ILE A 623 3.55 -21.02 28.12
C ILE A 623 2.25 -21.50 28.76
N SER A 624 1.29 -20.58 28.86
CA SER A 624 -0.07 -20.95 29.24
C SER A 624 -0.54 -22.04 28.29
N PRO A 625 -1.21 -23.10 28.77
CA PRO A 625 -1.84 -24.06 27.89
C PRO A 625 -2.72 -23.30 26.90
N SER A 626 -2.69 -23.72 25.64
CA SER A 626 -3.48 -23.07 24.60
C SER A 626 -4.94 -23.00 25.03
N LEU A 627 -5.59 -21.85 24.85
CA LEU A 627 -7.04 -21.69 24.98
C LEU A 627 -7.85 -22.64 24.06
N ARG A 628 -7.18 -23.48 23.27
CA ARG A 628 -7.79 -24.52 22.43
C ARG A 628 -8.31 -25.73 23.22
N ASP A 629 -8.00 -25.84 24.51
CA ASP A 629 -8.46 -26.94 25.37
C ASP A 629 -9.64 -26.59 26.30
N ASP A 630 -10.26 -25.42 26.18
CA ASP A 630 -11.55 -25.17 26.84
C ASP A 630 -12.68 -25.92 26.12
N ALA A 631 -12.84 -27.18 26.55
CA ALA A 631 -14.05 -27.97 26.71
C ALA A 631 -15.23 -27.67 25.77
N LEU A 632 -15.49 -28.60 24.83
CA LEU A 632 -16.71 -29.40 24.58
C LEU A 632 -18.14 -28.88 24.88
N GLN A 633 -18.37 -27.63 25.29
CA GLN A 633 -19.68 -27.00 25.32
C GLN A 633 -19.80 -26.05 24.14
N ARG A 634 -20.78 -26.28 23.26
CA ARG A 634 -21.15 -25.27 22.26
C ARG A 634 -21.54 -24.01 23.03
N PRO A 635 -20.82 -22.88 22.89
CA PRO A 635 -21.19 -21.66 23.59
C PRO A 635 -22.62 -21.30 23.22
N ARG A 636 -23.39 -20.80 24.20
CA ARG A 636 -24.72 -20.26 23.92
C ARG A 636 -24.55 -19.12 22.93
N VAL A 637 -25.21 -19.23 21.78
CA VAL A 637 -25.15 -18.20 20.75
C VAL A 637 -26.34 -17.26 20.97
N TYR A 638 -26.07 -15.98 21.18
CA TYR A 638 -27.08 -14.94 21.24
C TYR A 638 -27.11 -14.22 19.90
N ARG A 639 -28.30 -13.91 19.38
CA ARG A 639 -28.44 -13.21 18.10
C ARG A 639 -29.01 -11.82 18.36
N LEU A 640 -28.30 -10.79 17.89
CA LEU A 640 -28.85 -9.46 17.76
C LEU A 640 -29.08 -9.14 16.30
N ARG A 641 -30.30 -8.76 15.96
CA ARG A 641 -30.63 -8.19 14.66
C ARG A 641 -30.47 -6.68 14.75
N VAL A 642 -29.69 -6.14 13.83
CA VAL A 642 -29.32 -4.73 13.81
C VAL A 642 -29.77 -4.11 12.52
N ARG A 643 -30.47 -2.98 12.65
CA ARG A 643 -30.84 -2.13 11.54
C ARG A 643 -29.84 -0.97 11.45
N TYR A 644 -29.29 -0.72 10.28
CA TYR A 644 -28.29 0.31 10.04
C TYR A 644 -28.58 1.11 8.77
N ALA A 645 -27.93 2.27 8.66
CA ALA A 645 -27.92 3.09 7.46
C ALA A 645 -26.49 3.18 6.90
N LYS A 646 -26.37 3.27 5.57
CA LYS A 646 -25.15 3.54 4.81
C LYS A 646 -25.47 4.61 3.77
N THR A 647 -24.96 5.82 3.97
CA THR A 647 -25.34 7.01 3.19
C THR A 647 -24.14 7.79 2.68
N ASP A 648 -24.39 8.81 1.85
CA ASP A 648 -23.40 9.78 1.37
C ASP A 648 -22.18 9.09 0.72
N LEU A 649 -20.96 9.61 0.88
CA LEU A 649 -19.74 9.06 0.27
C LEU A 649 -19.51 7.57 0.59
N LEU A 650 -19.98 7.08 1.73
CA LEU A 650 -19.83 5.67 2.11
C LEU A 650 -20.77 4.73 1.34
N ARG A 651 -21.69 5.25 0.51
CA ARG A 651 -22.44 4.46 -0.47
C ARG A 651 -21.55 3.72 -1.47
N PHE A 652 -20.34 4.25 -1.72
CA PHE A 652 -19.32 3.65 -2.59
C PHE A 652 -18.56 2.48 -1.95
N LEU A 653 -18.82 2.14 -0.68
CA LEU A 653 -18.36 0.89 -0.10
C LEU A 653 -19.03 -0.29 -0.81
N SER A 654 -18.22 -1.19 -1.34
CA SER A 654 -18.67 -2.53 -1.71
C SER A 654 -19.09 -3.31 -0.46
N HIS A 655 -19.85 -4.38 -0.67
CA HIS A 655 -20.27 -5.25 0.42
C HIS A 655 -19.08 -5.79 1.24
N ARG A 656 -17.96 -6.13 0.58
CA ARG A 656 -16.77 -6.66 1.27
C ARG A 656 -16.11 -5.62 2.17
N GLU A 657 -16.11 -4.36 1.75
CA GLU A 657 -15.54 -3.25 2.53
C GLU A 657 -16.45 -2.87 3.70
N LEU A 658 -17.77 -2.94 3.50
CA LEU A 658 -18.74 -2.75 4.57
C LEU A 658 -18.60 -3.83 5.65
N VAL A 659 -18.51 -5.11 5.27
CA VAL A 659 -18.26 -6.22 6.21
C VAL A 659 -17.01 -5.93 7.05
N ARG A 660 -15.94 -5.45 6.41
CA ARG A 660 -14.69 -5.10 7.09
C ARG A 660 -14.83 -3.92 8.05
N VAL A 661 -15.59 -2.89 7.67
CA VAL A 661 -15.89 -1.76 8.57
C VAL A 661 -16.55 -2.27 9.86
N PHE A 662 -17.55 -3.14 9.74
CA PHE A 662 -18.20 -3.77 10.89
C PHE A 662 -17.27 -4.70 11.68
N GLN A 663 -16.45 -5.52 11.01
CA GLN A 663 -15.44 -6.37 11.67
C GLN A 663 -14.50 -5.56 12.55
N ARG A 664 -13.91 -4.49 11.97
CA ARG A 664 -12.98 -3.62 12.71
C ARG A 664 -13.69 -2.89 13.83
N ALA A 665 -14.91 -2.40 13.62
CA ALA A 665 -15.68 -1.73 14.66
C ALA A 665 -15.96 -2.67 15.84
N ILE A 666 -16.38 -3.91 15.57
CA ILE A 666 -16.63 -4.91 16.60
C ILE A 666 -15.37 -5.27 17.38
N ALA A 667 -14.25 -5.44 16.67
CA ALA A 667 -12.97 -5.73 17.31
C ALA A 667 -12.54 -4.59 18.26
N ARG A 668 -12.74 -3.33 17.87
CA ARG A 668 -12.40 -2.15 18.70
C ARG A 668 -13.27 -2.01 19.95
N ILE A 669 -14.55 -2.41 19.91
CA ILE A 669 -15.42 -2.38 21.10
C ILE A 669 -15.27 -3.62 22.00
N LYS A 670 -14.40 -4.58 21.62
CA LYS A 670 -14.17 -5.84 22.33
C LYS A 670 -15.45 -6.64 22.62
N ALA A 671 -16.42 -6.61 21.70
CA ALA A 671 -17.67 -7.33 21.91
C ALA A 671 -17.43 -8.85 21.87
N PRO A 672 -18.20 -9.65 22.66
CA PRO A 672 -18.03 -11.11 22.76
C PRO A 672 -18.63 -11.82 21.54
N ILE A 673 -18.19 -11.46 20.33
CA ILE A 673 -18.71 -12.02 19.08
C ILE A 673 -18.36 -13.52 18.99
N ALA A 674 -19.32 -14.33 18.55
CA ALA A 674 -19.11 -15.72 18.22
C ALA A 674 -18.27 -15.82 16.94
N TYR A 675 -17.48 -16.88 16.82
CA TYR A 675 -16.60 -17.08 15.66
C TYR A 675 -16.96 -18.36 14.92
N SER A 676 -16.72 -18.40 13.60
CA SER A 676 -16.93 -19.60 12.78
C SER A 676 -15.98 -20.74 13.17
N GLN A 677 -16.38 -21.98 12.90
CA GLN A 677 -15.53 -23.15 13.09
C GLN A 677 -14.57 -23.33 11.91
N GLY A 678 -13.30 -23.63 12.18
CA GLY A 678 -12.29 -23.90 11.15
C GLY A 678 -10.92 -23.29 11.46
N PHE A 679 -9.98 -23.39 10.52
CA PHE A 679 -8.61 -22.87 10.67
C PHE A 679 -8.54 -21.34 10.73
N HIS A 680 -9.59 -20.65 10.30
CA HIS A 680 -9.74 -19.19 10.33
C HIS A 680 -11.12 -18.83 10.91
N PRO A 681 -11.25 -18.78 12.25
CA PRO A 681 -12.46 -18.29 12.88
C PRO A 681 -12.69 -16.84 12.45
N LEU A 682 -13.80 -16.59 11.75
CA LEU A 682 -14.25 -15.24 11.40
C LEU A 682 -15.39 -14.84 12.34
N PRO A 683 -15.50 -13.56 12.72
CA PRO A 683 -16.65 -13.06 13.46
C PRO A 683 -17.95 -13.42 12.73
N GLN A 684 -18.89 -14.04 13.44
CA GLN A 684 -20.15 -14.48 12.87
C GLN A 684 -21.10 -13.30 12.70
N MET A 685 -21.30 -12.91 11.45
CA MET A 685 -22.26 -11.88 11.04
C MET A 685 -22.98 -12.36 9.79
N ALA A 686 -24.29 -12.13 9.71
CA ALA A 686 -25.10 -12.41 8.53
C ALA A 686 -25.75 -11.13 8.05
N PHE A 687 -25.32 -10.62 6.91
CA PHE A 687 -25.91 -9.42 6.30
C PHE A 687 -27.16 -9.78 5.49
N GLY A 688 -28.08 -8.82 5.39
CA GLY A 688 -29.14 -8.85 4.39
C GLY A 688 -28.59 -8.76 2.96
N PRO A 689 -29.48 -8.76 1.94
CA PRO A 689 -29.08 -8.69 0.54
C PRO A 689 -28.19 -7.47 0.26
N ALA A 690 -27.04 -7.68 -0.36
CA ALA A 690 -26.06 -6.62 -0.60
C ALA A 690 -26.58 -5.51 -1.52
N LEU A 691 -26.27 -4.27 -1.19
CA LEU A 691 -26.44 -3.11 -2.08
C LEU A 691 -25.35 -3.08 -3.16
N PRO A 692 -25.67 -2.64 -4.39
CA PRO A 692 -24.65 -2.31 -5.38
C PRO A 692 -23.78 -1.12 -4.90
N VAL A 693 -22.55 -1.04 -5.43
CA VAL A 693 -21.65 0.10 -5.17
C VAL A 693 -22.28 1.36 -5.73
N GLY A 694 -22.33 2.43 -4.95
CA GLY A 694 -22.99 3.68 -5.34
C GLY A 694 -24.40 3.85 -4.78
N ALA A 695 -25.02 2.78 -4.29
CA ALA A 695 -26.35 2.84 -3.68
C ALA A 695 -26.29 3.07 -2.16
N GLU A 696 -27.24 3.89 -1.69
CA GLU A 696 -27.49 4.15 -0.27
C GLU A 696 -28.51 3.17 0.29
N GLY A 697 -28.45 2.91 1.60
CA GLY A 697 -29.44 2.13 2.31
C GLY A 697 -29.80 2.81 3.63
N LEU A 698 -31.09 3.02 3.88
CA LEU A 698 -31.55 3.70 5.09
C LEU A 698 -31.94 2.72 6.21
N ASN A 699 -32.38 1.51 5.84
CA ASN A 699 -32.92 0.49 6.73
C ASN A 699 -32.35 -0.89 6.38
N GLU A 700 -31.02 -0.97 6.43
CA GLU A 700 -30.24 -2.17 6.13
C GLU A 700 -30.18 -3.09 7.34
N TYR A 701 -30.06 -4.41 7.13
CA TYR A 701 -30.02 -5.37 8.24
C TYR A 701 -28.73 -6.19 8.27
N VAL A 702 -28.25 -6.43 9.49
CA VAL A 702 -27.20 -7.39 9.79
C VAL A 702 -27.52 -8.08 11.11
N ASP A 703 -27.39 -9.41 11.14
CA ASP A 703 -27.45 -10.18 12.36
C ASP A 703 -26.04 -10.43 12.89
N PHE A 704 -25.81 -10.12 14.17
CA PHE A 704 -24.59 -10.43 14.90
C PHE A 704 -24.86 -11.61 15.84
N PHE A 705 -23.88 -12.52 15.94
CA PHE A 705 -23.98 -13.68 16.81
C PHE A 705 -22.91 -13.57 17.91
N PHE A 706 -23.29 -13.64 19.18
CA PHE A 706 -22.40 -13.45 20.33
C PHE A 706 -22.31 -14.72 21.17
N SER A 707 -21.15 -14.95 21.80
CA SER A 707 -20.95 -16.03 22.78
C SER A 707 -21.50 -15.68 24.16
N GLU A 708 -21.74 -14.40 24.42
CA GLU A 708 -22.30 -13.87 25.67
C GLU A 708 -23.42 -12.87 25.36
N GLN A 709 -24.34 -12.69 26.31
CA GLN A 709 -25.44 -11.76 26.13
C GLN A 709 -24.90 -10.32 26.23
N ILE A 710 -25.23 -9.50 25.23
CA ILE A 710 -24.96 -8.06 25.23
C ILE A 710 -26.28 -7.31 25.19
N GLU A 711 -26.37 -6.25 25.98
CA GLU A 711 -27.56 -5.40 26.04
C GLU A 711 -27.65 -4.57 24.73
N PRO A 712 -28.79 -4.60 24.01
CA PRO A 712 -28.90 -4.00 22.68
C PRO A 712 -28.60 -2.50 22.62
N GLU A 713 -29.03 -1.70 23.60
CA GLU A 713 -28.79 -0.26 23.64
C GLU A 713 -27.30 0.05 23.83
N THR A 714 -26.64 -0.70 24.71
CA THR A 714 -25.19 -0.64 24.95
C THR A 714 -24.42 -0.98 23.67
N PHE A 715 -24.79 -2.06 22.98
CA PHE A 715 -24.18 -2.44 21.71
C PHE A 715 -24.34 -1.34 20.65
N LEU A 716 -25.56 -0.78 20.51
CA LEU A 716 -25.84 0.31 19.58
C LEU A 716 -24.95 1.53 19.84
N ASN A 717 -24.85 1.96 21.10
CA ASN A 717 -24.06 3.12 21.48
C ASN A 717 -22.56 2.91 21.23
N GLN A 718 -22.03 1.74 21.59
CA GLN A 718 -20.63 1.39 21.37
C GLN A 718 -20.29 1.30 19.87
N MET A 719 -21.17 0.69 19.07
CA MET A 719 -20.98 0.61 17.62
C MET A 719 -20.99 1.99 16.97
N ASN A 720 -21.96 2.85 17.30
CA ASN A 720 -22.05 4.20 16.74
C ASN A 720 -20.88 5.12 17.16
N ALA A 721 -20.28 4.89 18.33
CA ALA A 721 -19.06 5.60 18.74
C ALA A 721 -17.83 5.17 17.92
N THR A 722 -17.91 4.04 17.23
CA THR A 722 -16.76 3.37 16.61
C THR A 722 -16.87 3.33 15.08
N LEU A 723 -18.08 3.24 14.54
CA LEU A 723 -18.35 3.28 13.11
C LEU A 723 -18.07 4.67 12.53
N PRO A 724 -17.75 4.76 11.22
CA PRO A 724 -17.61 6.05 10.57
C PRO A 724 -18.97 6.76 10.46
N ALA A 725 -18.97 8.10 10.43
CA ALA A 725 -20.17 8.94 10.56
C ALA A 725 -21.35 8.57 9.62
N ASN A 726 -21.04 8.11 8.40
CA ASN A 726 -22.02 7.77 7.36
C ASN A 726 -22.42 6.27 7.34
N VAL A 727 -22.02 5.50 8.35
CA VAL A 727 -22.53 4.15 8.65
C VAL A 727 -23.05 4.16 10.08
N GLN A 728 -24.38 4.12 10.26
CA GLN A 728 -24.99 4.29 11.57
C GLN A 728 -25.90 3.12 11.92
N VAL A 729 -25.72 2.54 13.10
CA VAL A 729 -26.70 1.63 13.71
C VAL A 729 -27.90 2.44 14.19
N LYS A 730 -29.07 2.14 13.65
CA LYS A 730 -30.34 2.80 13.99
C LYS A 730 -31.09 2.08 15.11
N GLU A 731 -30.98 0.76 15.14
CA GLU A 731 -31.71 -0.10 16.07
C GLU A 731 -30.98 -1.43 16.26
N ALA A 732 -31.06 -1.99 17.46
CA ALA A 732 -30.56 -3.32 17.78
C ALA A 732 -31.63 -4.04 18.62
N CYS A 733 -31.97 -5.28 18.25
CA CYS A 733 -32.96 -6.10 18.93
C CYS A 733 -32.43 -7.51 19.14
N ALA A 734 -32.66 -8.08 20.33
CA ALA A 734 -32.39 -9.49 20.58
C ALA A 734 -33.44 -10.36 19.90
N VAL A 735 -33.00 -11.37 19.15
CA VAL A 735 -33.89 -12.25 18.37
C VAL A 735 -33.61 -13.70 18.74
N ASP A 736 -34.65 -14.53 18.84
CA ASP A 736 -34.47 -15.97 19.06
C ASP A 736 -33.71 -16.61 17.88
N LEU A 737 -32.86 -17.60 18.16
CA LEU A 737 -32.11 -18.32 17.14
C LEU A 737 -33.00 -19.09 16.16
N ARG A 738 -34.24 -19.43 16.56
CA ARG A 738 -35.24 -20.13 15.74
C ARG A 738 -35.95 -19.21 14.75
N GLU A 739 -35.89 -17.89 14.97
CA GLU A 739 -36.48 -16.92 14.06
C GLU A 739 -35.83 -16.96 12.69
N ALA A 740 -36.59 -16.60 11.66
CA ALA A 740 -36.14 -16.65 10.27
C ALA A 740 -34.82 -15.88 10.06
N SER A 741 -33.95 -16.44 9.19
CA SER A 741 -32.76 -15.72 8.71
C SER A 741 -33.18 -14.49 7.91
N LEU A 742 -32.30 -13.48 7.82
CA LEU A 742 -32.60 -12.28 7.02
C LEU A 742 -32.95 -12.62 5.57
N SER A 743 -32.28 -13.62 4.97
CA SER A 743 -32.57 -14.07 3.59
C SER A 743 -33.94 -14.71 3.43
N SER A 744 -34.50 -15.31 4.48
CA SER A 744 -35.83 -15.93 4.46
C SER A 744 -36.92 -14.99 4.94
N TYR A 745 -36.56 -13.87 5.56
CA TYR A 745 -37.49 -12.87 6.07
C TYR A 745 -37.76 -11.75 5.04
N LEU A 746 -36.78 -11.39 4.22
CA LEU A 746 -36.88 -10.24 3.30
C LEU A 746 -37.36 -10.67 1.91
N HIS A 747 -38.56 -10.22 1.52
CA HIS A 747 -39.19 -10.54 0.23
C HIS A 747 -39.48 -9.31 -0.64
N GLN A 748 -39.62 -8.14 -0.02
CA GLN A 748 -39.92 -6.86 -0.69
C GLN A 748 -38.85 -5.83 -0.38
N PHE A 749 -38.49 -5.03 -1.40
CA PHE A 749 -37.43 -4.04 -1.34
C PHE A 749 -37.91 -2.73 -1.95
N GLY A 750 -38.03 -1.69 -1.14
CA GLY A 750 -38.44 -0.36 -1.56
C GLY A 750 -37.24 0.51 -1.94
N PHE A 751 -37.27 1.10 -3.13
CA PHE A 751 -36.23 1.97 -3.64
C PHE A 751 -36.79 3.34 -4.02
N ARG A 752 -35.97 4.36 -3.80
CA ARG A 752 -36.12 5.71 -4.35
C ARG A 752 -34.95 5.96 -5.30
N ILE A 753 -35.25 6.41 -6.51
CA ILE A 753 -34.25 6.73 -7.54
C ILE A 753 -34.39 8.21 -7.89
N ASP A 754 -33.43 9.02 -7.43
CA ASP A 754 -33.41 10.44 -7.74
C ASP A 754 -32.67 10.65 -9.08
N ILE A 755 -33.35 11.29 -10.03
CA ILE A 755 -32.82 11.55 -11.37
C ILE A 755 -32.05 12.88 -11.35
N PRO A 756 -30.75 12.89 -11.69
CA PRO A 756 -29.95 14.11 -11.66
C PRO A 756 -30.40 15.08 -12.75
N GLN A 757 -30.19 16.38 -12.50
CA GLN A 757 -30.46 17.48 -13.44
C GLN A 757 -29.89 17.21 -14.85
N LEU A 758 -28.69 16.63 -14.93
CA LEU A 758 -28.04 16.27 -16.19
C LEU A 758 -28.89 15.35 -17.08
N LEU A 759 -29.61 14.39 -16.50
CA LEU A 759 -30.49 13.50 -17.25
C LEU A 759 -31.80 14.19 -17.63
N VAL A 760 -32.32 15.07 -16.77
CA VAL A 760 -33.50 15.88 -17.09
C VAL A 760 -33.24 16.74 -18.33
N GLU A 761 -32.07 17.36 -18.43
CA GLU A 761 -31.62 18.14 -19.59
C GLU A 761 -31.48 17.30 -20.87
N GLN A 762 -31.26 15.99 -20.73
CA GLN A 762 -31.21 15.04 -21.84
C GLN A 762 -32.59 14.46 -22.23
N GLY A 763 -33.67 14.92 -21.59
CA GLY A 763 -35.04 14.54 -21.92
C GLY A 763 -35.71 13.58 -20.93
N TYR A 764 -35.00 13.09 -19.90
CA TYR A 764 -35.56 12.24 -18.85
C TYR A 764 -36.34 13.08 -17.81
N THR A 765 -37.44 13.68 -18.26
CA THR A 765 -38.29 14.61 -17.50
C THR A 765 -39.43 13.91 -16.77
N MET A 766 -40.16 14.62 -15.90
CA MET A 766 -41.37 14.09 -15.25
C MET A 766 -42.39 13.52 -16.27
N PRO A 767 -42.75 14.24 -17.36
CA PRO A 767 -43.60 13.68 -18.41
C PRO A 767 -43.07 12.40 -19.06
N TYR A 768 -41.76 12.29 -19.27
CA TYR A 768 -41.13 11.09 -19.83
C TYR A 768 -41.39 9.88 -18.93
N PHE A 769 -41.09 10.01 -17.64
CA PHE A 769 -41.30 8.93 -16.67
C PHE A 769 -42.78 8.60 -16.49
N ASN A 770 -43.66 9.60 -16.40
CA ASN A 770 -45.10 9.38 -16.30
C ASN A 770 -45.61 8.56 -17.50
N ALA A 771 -45.15 8.85 -18.71
CA ALA A 771 -45.54 8.09 -19.90
C ALA A 771 -45.04 6.64 -19.86
N LYS A 772 -43.79 6.40 -19.41
CA LYS A 772 -43.22 5.05 -19.28
C LYS A 772 -43.92 4.22 -18.21
N VAL A 773 -44.13 4.80 -17.03
CA VAL A 773 -44.83 4.13 -15.92
C VAL A 773 -46.27 3.80 -16.30
N HIS A 774 -47.01 4.75 -16.88
CA HIS A 774 -48.37 4.52 -17.34
C HIS A 774 -48.44 3.43 -18.43
N ALA A 775 -47.50 3.43 -19.38
CA ALA A 775 -47.42 2.37 -20.40
C ALA A 775 -47.15 0.99 -19.79
N PHE A 776 -46.32 0.91 -18.75
CA PHE A 776 -46.07 -0.31 -18.00
C PHE A 776 -47.32 -0.77 -17.23
N GLU A 777 -48.01 0.14 -16.54
CA GLU A 777 -49.23 -0.16 -15.76
C GLU A 777 -50.38 -0.71 -16.61
N LEU A 778 -50.55 -0.23 -17.84
CA LEU A 778 -51.60 -0.68 -18.76
C LEU A 778 -51.45 -2.13 -19.24
N GLN A 779 -50.28 -2.76 -19.04
CA GLN A 779 -50.01 -4.12 -19.50
C GLN A 779 -50.10 -5.12 -18.33
N ASP A 780 -50.89 -6.19 -18.52
CA ASP A 780 -51.02 -7.31 -17.57
C ASP A 780 -49.74 -8.18 -17.52
N SER A 781 -48.93 -8.14 -18.57
CA SER A 781 -47.66 -8.86 -18.72
C SER A 781 -46.67 -8.00 -19.48
N TYR A 782 -45.41 -7.94 -19.02
CA TYR A 782 -44.35 -7.14 -19.64
C TYR A 782 -43.13 -8.03 -19.92
N ILE A 783 -43.03 -8.53 -21.15
CA ILE A 783 -42.03 -9.53 -21.54
C ILE A 783 -40.74 -8.85 -22.00
N VAL A 784 -39.62 -9.18 -21.35
CA VAL A 784 -38.29 -8.67 -21.71
C VAL A 784 -37.37 -9.81 -22.13
N ALA A 785 -36.55 -9.57 -23.16
CA ALA A 785 -35.47 -10.49 -23.55
C ALA A 785 -34.20 -10.20 -22.74
N GLY A 786 -33.44 -11.23 -22.36
CA GLY A 786 -32.12 -11.05 -21.75
C GLY A 786 -32.11 -10.69 -20.26
N PHE A 787 -33.14 -11.08 -19.50
CA PHE A 787 -33.14 -10.86 -18.05
C PHE A 787 -32.17 -11.82 -17.33
N LYS A 788 -31.07 -11.28 -16.80
CA LYS A 788 -30.05 -12.04 -16.04
C LYS A 788 -29.49 -13.24 -16.81
N LYS A 789 -29.54 -14.44 -16.21
CA LYS A 789 -29.05 -15.71 -16.79
C LYS A 789 -30.13 -16.41 -17.63
N TYR A 790 -31.33 -15.84 -17.73
CA TYR A 790 -32.40 -16.43 -18.51
C TYR A 790 -32.16 -16.12 -19.99
N THR A 791 -31.99 -17.18 -20.78
CA THR A 791 -31.89 -17.12 -22.24
C THR A 791 -33.26 -16.94 -22.89
N GLU A 792 -34.32 -17.27 -22.16
CA GLU A 792 -35.71 -17.12 -22.58
C GLU A 792 -36.27 -15.77 -22.11
N ALA A 793 -37.31 -15.30 -22.80
CA ALA A 793 -37.98 -14.06 -22.42
C ALA A 793 -38.73 -14.23 -21.10
N VAL A 794 -38.62 -13.24 -20.21
CA VAL A 794 -39.16 -13.28 -18.85
C VAL A 794 -40.20 -12.18 -18.68
N ASP A 795 -41.33 -12.49 -18.07
CA ASP A 795 -42.29 -11.48 -17.62
C ASP A 795 -41.76 -10.79 -16.35
N VAL A 796 -41.50 -9.49 -16.43
CA VAL A 796 -40.98 -8.73 -15.29
C VAL A 796 -42.08 -8.15 -14.39
N LYS A 797 -43.36 -8.24 -14.79
CA LYS A 797 -44.47 -7.71 -14.01
C LYS A 797 -44.54 -8.27 -12.56
N PRO A 798 -44.32 -9.59 -12.33
CA PRO A 798 -44.31 -10.15 -10.97
C PRO A 798 -43.18 -9.65 -10.06
N PHE A 799 -42.13 -9.04 -10.63
CA PHE A 799 -40.99 -8.53 -9.88
C PHE A 799 -41.18 -7.09 -9.39
N ILE A 800 -42.20 -6.37 -9.87
CA ILE A 800 -42.44 -4.95 -9.59
C ILE A 800 -43.85 -4.80 -9.01
N SER A 801 -43.98 -4.67 -7.69
CA SER A 801 -45.29 -4.50 -7.05
C SER A 801 -45.75 -3.04 -7.01
N LEU A 802 -44.80 -2.09 -7.11
CA LEU A 802 -45.08 -0.66 -7.19
C LEU A 802 -44.04 -0.01 -8.09
N LEU A 803 -44.48 0.91 -8.94
CA LEU A 803 -43.61 1.81 -9.70
C LEU A 803 -44.36 3.14 -9.89
N GLU A 804 -43.94 4.19 -9.20
CA GLU A 804 -44.59 5.49 -9.22
C GLU A 804 -43.57 6.60 -9.48
N VAL A 805 -44.02 7.66 -10.14
CA VAL A 805 -43.23 8.86 -10.35
C VAL A 805 -43.59 9.87 -9.26
N SER A 806 -42.56 10.43 -8.63
CA SER A 806 -42.65 11.40 -7.56
C SER A 806 -41.72 12.58 -7.82
N THR A 807 -41.86 13.66 -7.06
CA THR A 807 -40.91 14.78 -7.07
C THR A 807 -39.84 14.54 -6.02
N GLY A 808 -38.57 14.64 -6.41
CA GLY A 808 -37.44 14.54 -5.49
C GLY A 808 -37.41 15.68 -4.46
N GLU A 809 -36.84 15.40 -3.29
CA GLU A 809 -36.78 16.32 -2.14
C GLU A 809 -35.96 17.59 -2.41
N ALA A 810 -35.01 17.53 -3.33
CA ALA A 810 -34.19 18.66 -3.74
C ALA A 810 -34.49 19.00 -5.21
N LEU A 811 -34.99 20.23 -5.45
CA LEU A 811 -35.13 20.85 -6.78
C LEU A 811 -36.32 20.42 -7.66
N LEU A 812 -37.34 19.73 -7.14
CA LEU A 812 -38.51 19.27 -7.93
C LEU A 812 -38.13 18.40 -9.14
N LEU A 813 -36.96 17.75 -9.10
CA LEU A 813 -36.51 16.83 -10.14
C LEU A 813 -37.33 15.54 -10.11
N PRO A 814 -37.38 14.77 -11.22
CA PRO A 814 -38.04 13.48 -11.22
C PRO A 814 -37.39 12.51 -10.24
N SER A 815 -38.22 11.77 -9.51
CA SER A 815 -37.79 10.66 -8.67
C SER A 815 -38.72 9.47 -8.86
N LEU A 816 -38.19 8.26 -8.96
CA LEU A 816 -38.99 7.04 -9.06
C LEU A 816 -39.04 6.33 -7.72
N GLN A 817 -40.24 5.97 -7.28
CA GLN A 817 -40.45 5.07 -6.16
C GLN A 817 -40.83 3.70 -6.71
N MET A 818 -40.16 2.66 -6.24
CA MET A 818 -40.48 1.30 -6.68
C MET A 818 -40.37 0.31 -5.54
N ILE A 819 -41.23 -0.71 -5.57
CA ILE A 819 -41.14 -1.87 -4.68
C ILE A 819 -40.88 -3.09 -5.55
N LEU A 820 -39.74 -3.72 -5.31
CA LEU A 820 -39.27 -4.88 -6.04
C LEU A 820 -39.45 -6.13 -5.18
N CYS A 821 -40.00 -7.18 -5.78
CA CYS A 821 -40.32 -8.43 -5.10
C CYS A 821 -39.40 -9.56 -5.56
N MET A 822 -39.15 -10.49 -4.65
CA MET A 822 -38.53 -11.77 -4.97
C MET A 822 -39.53 -12.69 -5.68
N HIS A 823 -39.22 -13.11 -6.90
CA HIS A 823 -39.99 -14.09 -7.65
C HIS A 823 -39.09 -15.26 -8.06
N SER A 824 -39.48 -16.50 -7.70
CA SER A 824 -38.68 -17.72 -7.95
C SER A 824 -37.21 -17.62 -7.46
N ASN A 825 -36.98 -17.03 -6.28
CA ASN A 825 -35.66 -16.75 -5.70
C ASN A 825 -34.78 -15.77 -6.50
N VAL A 826 -35.38 -14.97 -7.39
CA VAL A 826 -34.71 -13.93 -8.17
C VAL A 826 -35.37 -12.59 -7.87
N MET A 827 -34.57 -11.54 -7.67
CA MET A 827 -35.05 -10.16 -7.51
C MET A 827 -34.63 -9.31 -8.70
N MET A 828 -35.52 -8.51 -9.26
CA MET A 828 -35.10 -7.47 -10.20
C MET A 828 -34.32 -6.36 -9.46
N LYS A 829 -33.32 -5.78 -10.11
CA LYS A 829 -32.58 -4.64 -9.57
C LYS A 829 -33.19 -3.31 -10.06
N PRO A 830 -33.05 -2.20 -9.30
CA PRO A 830 -33.51 -0.89 -9.74
C PRO A 830 -32.96 -0.48 -11.11
N GLU A 831 -31.69 -0.80 -11.38
CA GLU A 831 -31.04 -0.52 -12.67
C GLU A 831 -31.69 -1.31 -13.82
N GLU A 832 -32.12 -2.55 -13.57
CA GLU A 832 -32.84 -3.37 -14.56
C GLU A 832 -34.21 -2.75 -14.87
N VAL A 833 -34.90 -2.16 -13.88
CA VAL A 833 -36.18 -1.46 -14.12
C VAL A 833 -35.97 -0.20 -14.94
N LEU A 834 -34.97 0.61 -14.61
CA LEU A 834 -34.62 1.80 -15.37
C LEU A 834 -34.26 1.47 -16.82
N HIS A 835 -33.52 0.37 -17.04
CA HIS A 835 -33.13 -0.04 -18.37
C HIS A 835 -34.28 -0.64 -19.18
N LEU A 836 -34.99 -1.63 -18.63
CA LEU A 836 -35.93 -2.47 -19.37
C LEU A 836 -37.35 -1.88 -19.43
N VAL A 837 -37.73 -1.05 -18.46
CA VAL A 837 -39.07 -0.44 -18.37
C VAL A 837 -39.02 1.04 -18.72
N CYS A 838 -38.00 1.76 -18.25
CA CYS A 838 -37.88 3.20 -18.51
C CYS A 838 -36.98 3.54 -19.71
N ASP A 839 -36.43 2.55 -20.42
CA ASP A 839 -35.55 2.70 -21.59
C ASP A 839 -34.36 3.65 -21.35
N ILE A 840 -33.79 3.64 -20.13
CA ILE A 840 -32.56 4.38 -19.84
C ILE A 840 -31.35 3.52 -20.24
N PRO A 841 -30.40 4.05 -21.03
CA PRO A 841 -29.13 3.37 -21.30
C PRO A 841 -28.33 3.10 -20.01
N GLU A 842 -27.69 1.94 -19.92
CA GLU A 842 -26.97 1.51 -18.71
C GLU A 842 -25.90 2.52 -18.26
N GLU A 843 -25.20 3.16 -19.20
CA GLU A 843 -24.17 4.15 -18.91
C GLU A 843 -24.71 5.41 -18.20
N LYS A 844 -25.99 5.73 -18.40
CA LYS A 844 -26.65 6.88 -17.78
C LYS A 844 -27.22 6.56 -16.41
N ILE A 845 -27.52 5.29 -16.16
CA ILE A 845 -28.07 4.83 -14.87
C ILE A 845 -27.07 5.04 -13.74
N LEU A 846 -25.77 4.98 -14.02
CA LEU A 846 -24.70 5.21 -13.04
C LEU A 846 -24.76 6.61 -12.40
N ASP A 847 -25.34 7.60 -13.10
CA ASP A 847 -25.50 8.96 -12.58
C ASP A 847 -26.72 9.10 -11.65
N CYS A 848 -27.64 8.13 -11.64
CA CYS A 848 -28.81 8.13 -10.78
C CYS A 848 -28.43 7.85 -9.32
N ARG A 849 -29.06 8.58 -8.38
CA ARG A 849 -28.91 8.29 -6.96
C ARG A 849 -29.95 7.25 -6.55
N ILE A 850 -29.48 6.02 -6.30
CA ILE A 850 -30.32 4.90 -5.85
C ILE A 850 -30.26 4.81 -4.33
N VAL A 851 -31.43 4.85 -3.68
CA VAL A 851 -31.58 4.75 -2.23
C VAL A 851 -32.55 3.62 -1.91
N ARG A 852 -32.09 2.59 -1.19
CA ARG A 852 -33.00 1.59 -0.62
C ARG A 852 -33.58 2.13 0.68
N VAL A 853 -34.88 2.44 0.64
CA VAL A 853 -35.60 3.06 1.75
C VAL A 853 -36.20 2.02 2.68
N PHE A 854 -36.54 0.83 2.16
CA PHE A 854 -37.29 -0.18 2.89
C PHE A 854 -36.88 -1.60 2.47
N MET A 855 -36.94 -2.52 3.44
CA MET A 855 -36.92 -3.96 3.21
C MET A 855 -37.85 -4.64 4.21
N GLY A 856 -38.66 -5.59 3.75
CA GLY A 856 -39.60 -6.29 4.63
C GLY A 856 -40.27 -7.49 3.99
N THR A 857 -41.34 -7.92 4.64
CA THR A 857 -42.24 -9.01 4.23
C THR A 857 -43.41 -8.48 3.41
N GLU A 858 -44.18 -9.37 2.79
CA GLU A 858 -45.44 -9.01 2.09
C GLU A 858 -46.49 -8.38 3.02
N THR A 859 -46.32 -8.50 4.34
CA THR A 859 -47.29 -8.06 5.36
C THR A 859 -46.94 -6.73 6.05
N ASP A 860 -45.76 -6.16 5.79
CA ASP A 860 -45.34 -4.92 6.45
C ASP A 860 -46.03 -3.69 5.81
N GLN A 861 -46.56 -2.78 6.64
CA GLN A 861 -47.18 -1.55 6.14
C GLN A 861 -46.12 -0.63 5.51
N ILE A 862 -46.28 -0.40 4.20
CA ILE A 862 -45.39 0.44 3.38
C ILE A 862 -45.62 1.92 3.73
N GLY A 863 -44.66 2.53 4.40
CA GLY A 863 -44.59 3.98 4.58
C GLY A 863 -43.38 4.55 3.85
N PHE A 864 -43.59 5.22 2.71
CA PHE A 864 -42.55 6.02 2.05
C PHE A 864 -42.22 7.32 2.79
N ALA A 865 -42.83 7.56 3.96
CA ALA A 865 -42.53 8.69 4.81
C ALA A 865 -41.35 8.37 5.75
N ALA A 866 -40.13 8.62 5.28
CA ALA A 866 -38.98 8.85 6.16
C ALA A 866 -38.77 10.37 6.28
N ARG A 867 -38.81 10.89 7.51
CA ARG A 867 -38.38 12.26 7.83
C ARG A 867 -36.88 12.41 7.69
#